data_AF-A0A7K3S3E2-F1
#
_entry.id   AF-A0A7K3S3E2-F1
#
_cell.length_a   1.000
_cell.length_b   1.000
_cell.length_c   1.000
_cell.angle_alpha   90.00
_cell.angle_beta   90.00
_cell.angle_gamma   90.00
#
_symmetry.space_group_name_H-M   'P 1'
#
loop_
_entity.id
_entity.type
_entity.pdbx_description
1 polymer ?
#
loop_
_entity_poly.entity_id
_entity_poly.type
_entity_poly.pdbx_seq_one_letter_code
_entity_poly.pdbx_strand_id
1 'polypeptide(L)'
;PLLWLRRASRWFATTSSLAASSTGYPSDGWSWFSPSGSWRVIRARAAAVAERVADAGAGDEHARQFHLELRVQALLEDLRHNYRPRSLDWRRSKRTVPPVVFLPRATQDNGGILLINAINNVRSRRSEVDPLLLLASLPASEIMRHTPPLPPERPGPGAPTGSSGARARYERWVDDLSLGQSPVAAATLAWVLLLPLSTEKLTHEHAHAQLVTHRVRRTWAWWVMSRATIAVAVVGSLLGAFLWAGHWRDTYCHGPLTGRNTDAIWQGPDGDRECVGVATAPEVLFADGNDLELNGAGKGITFERIEQAIREENDDIEAGDAYVTVVYAGPLTATGKDREATRKGLEELTGVYLQQRAVNKTVRRSVKLRVLTANGGEDMLRQLTAVRKIIEVARRDPTVVGVVGLGRNTQESEKATKLLREAGLAVVNTTNSSSDLPREYPNYFGLAATDEEQTHALGLVARQIARGLDRPHAIVLSREDRNGDLDRYTAEQRDAGRKMLADAGFEPGKDVTYDLAGGASLNTPLTTICQAERVPDALYFAGRVEDVPTLMRGLSETTGCSDRRMTVFTGDDLTKGTFDDSTSIAANVTLYHSSLAPLDRGKNLGFYGDAYRTLRRLHPEGEVTELVSGRPAYEDDLFASGQTVISYSATAALYDAAARGDKRRSAAETWATLHTVDLNNMPTGTISFSRARSSVSDNVHGLNIVKVVRPGPSAERTLVCGKPAGIAPPLTAKDCKP
;
A
#
# COMPACT_ATOMS: atom_id res chain seq x y z
N PRO A 1 -35.40 35.85 -2.60
CA PRO A 1 -34.34 36.89 -2.66
C PRO A 1 -33.50 37.08 -1.36
N LEU A 2 -33.96 36.69 -0.16
CA LEU A 2 -33.28 36.99 1.13
C LEU A 2 -32.77 35.75 1.90
N LEU A 3 -32.51 34.63 1.22
CA LEU A 3 -32.21 33.35 1.89
C LEU A 3 -30.82 33.30 2.56
N TRP A 4 -29.89 34.16 2.16
CA TRP A 4 -28.52 34.22 2.68
C TRP A 4 -28.38 35.10 3.95
N LEU A 5 -29.37 35.93 4.28
CA LEU A 5 -29.37 36.77 5.47
C LEU A 5 -29.77 35.98 6.73
N ARG A 6 -29.17 36.33 7.87
CA ARG A 6 -29.58 35.78 9.19
C ARG A 6 -31.07 36.11 9.45
N ARG A 7 -31.75 35.25 10.23
CA ARG A 7 -33.20 35.33 10.51
C ARG A 7 -33.67 36.72 10.96
N ALA A 8 -32.95 37.35 11.89
CA ALA A 8 -33.25 38.69 12.38
C ALA A 8 -33.14 39.77 11.29
N SER A 9 -32.12 39.69 10.44
CA SER A 9 -31.90 40.61 9.32
C SER A 9 -33.01 40.50 8.27
N ARG A 10 -33.49 39.29 7.99
CA ARG A 10 -34.66 39.07 7.12
C ARG A 10 -35.93 39.65 7.73
N TRP A 11 -36.09 39.57 9.04
CA TRP A 11 -37.23 40.17 9.73
C TRP A 11 -37.22 41.70 9.61
N PHE A 12 -36.09 42.38 9.89
CA PHE A 12 -35.96 43.82 9.66
C PHE A 12 -36.16 44.22 8.19
N ALA A 13 -35.78 43.36 7.24
CA ALA A 13 -36.05 43.58 5.83
C ALA A 13 -37.56 43.59 5.47
N THR A 14 -38.39 43.04 6.34
CA THR A 14 -39.84 42.92 6.12
C THR A 14 -40.66 44.01 6.82
N THR A 15 -40.08 44.84 7.68
CA THR A 15 -40.81 45.88 8.44
C THR A 15 -41.18 47.12 7.62
N SER A 16 -40.77 47.21 6.34
CA SER A 16 -41.12 48.34 5.45
C SER A 16 -42.62 48.53 5.25
N SER A 17 -43.40 47.45 5.34
CA SER A 17 -44.85 47.51 5.22
C SER A 17 -45.52 48.14 6.45
N LEU A 18 -44.84 48.20 7.60
CA LEU A 18 -45.42 48.77 8.84
C LEU A 18 -45.22 50.29 8.97
N ALA A 19 -44.16 50.84 8.37
CA ALA A 19 -43.75 52.24 8.53
C ALA A 19 -44.12 53.12 7.31
N ALA A 20 -45.13 52.73 6.53
CA ALA A 20 -45.50 53.41 5.29
C ALA A 20 -46.33 54.69 5.53
N SER A 21 -45.73 55.69 6.19
CA SER A 21 -46.10 57.11 6.08
C SER A 21 -45.22 57.95 7.01
N SER A 22 -44.09 58.47 6.54
CA SER A 22 -43.52 59.81 6.91
C SER A 22 -42.00 59.95 6.74
N THR A 23 -41.21 58.91 6.44
CA THR A 23 -39.75 59.07 6.35
C THR A 23 -39.21 58.50 5.03
N GLY A 24 -38.58 59.37 4.23
CA GLY A 24 -37.97 59.03 2.95
C GLY A 24 -36.76 58.12 3.14
N TYR A 25 -36.96 56.81 3.10
CA TYR A 25 -35.87 55.84 3.11
C TYR A 25 -35.32 55.63 1.70
N PRO A 26 -34.00 55.41 1.55
CA PRO A 26 -33.41 55.08 0.26
C PRO A 26 -34.08 53.83 -0.33
N SER A 27 -34.59 53.97 -1.55
CA SER A 27 -35.32 52.95 -2.31
C SER A 27 -34.41 51.86 -2.90
N ASP A 28 -33.16 51.76 -2.45
CA ASP A 28 -32.18 50.81 -2.97
C ASP A 28 -32.67 49.39 -2.73
N GLY A 29 -33.01 48.71 -3.83
CA GLY A 29 -33.57 47.37 -3.83
C GLY A 29 -32.63 46.33 -3.25
N TRP A 30 -33.21 45.27 -2.70
CA TRP A 30 -32.49 44.12 -2.17
C TRP A 30 -31.73 43.41 -3.29
N SER A 31 -30.40 43.48 -3.28
CA SER A 31 -29.54 42.83 -4.28
C SER A 31 -28.58 41.83 -3.64
N TRP A 32 -28.54 40.63 -4.21
CA TRP A 32 -27.56 39.61 -3.83
C TRP A 32 -26.12 40.05 -4.15
N PHE A 33 -25.96 40.91 -5.16
CA PHE A 33 -24.67 41.41 -5.62
C PHE A 33 -24.19 42.67 -4.89
N SER A 34 -24.96 43.21 -3.94
CA SER A 34 -24.50 44.31 -3.05
C SER A 34 -24.78 44.03 -1.56
N PRO A 35 -23.94 43.20 -0.92
CA PRO A 35 -24.09 42.91 0.51
C PRO A 35 -24.02 44.17 1.38
N SER A 36 -23.12 45.11 1.07
CA SER A 36 -22.96 46.37 1.80
C SER A 36 -24.17 47.31 1.65
N GLY A 37 -24.78 47.36 0.46
CA GLY A 37 -26.03 48.10 0.21
C GLY A 37 -27.19 47.52 1.04
N SER A 38 -27.35 46.20 0.98
CA SER A 38 -28.36 45.47 1.78
C SER A 38 -28.19 45.70 3.28
N TRP A 39 -26.95 45.71 3.80
CA TRP A 39 -26.67 45.97 5.21
C TRP A 39 -26.98 47.41 5.65
N ARG A 40 -26.71 48.42 4.80
CA ARG A 40 -27.07 49.82 5.09
C ARG A 40 -28.58 49.98 5.23
N VAL A 41 -29.36 49.37 4.34
CA VAL A 41 -30.83 49.38 4.40
C VAL A 41 -31.33 48.70 5.67
N ILE A 42 -30.76 47.54 6.06
CA ILE A 42 -31.13 46.85 7.31
C ILE A 42 -30.82 47.73 8.54
N ARG A 43 -29.67 48.39 8.57
CA ARG A 43 -29.25 49.23 9.70
C ARG A 43 -30.17 50.44 9.86
N ALA A 44 -30.49 51.13 8.77
CA ALA A 44 -31.42 52.26 8.78
C ALA A 44 -32.80 51.85 9.30
N ARG A 45 -33.29 50.68 8.87
CA ARG A 45 -34.57 50.14 9.34
C ARG A 45 -34.54 49.72 10.82
N ALA A 46 -33.44 49.13 11.27
CA ALA A 46 -33.28 48.74 12.67
C ALA A 46 -33.28 49.97 13.59
N ALA A 47 -32.62 51.07 13.18
CA ALA A 47 -32.65 52.33 13.92
C ALA A 47 -34.06 52.93 13.99
N ALA A 48 -34.78 52.97 12.87
CA ALA A 48 -36.16 53.47 12.81
C ALA A 48 -37.14 52.67 13.68
N VAL A 49 -37.00 51.35 13.67
CA VAL A 49 -37.79 50.47 14.54
C VAL A 49 -37.44 50.73 16.01
N ALA A 50 -36.15 50.90 16.34
CA ALA A 50 -35.72 51.16 17.71
C ALA A 50 -36.27 52.49 18.26
N GLU A 51 -36.30 53.55 17.44
CA GLU A 51 -36.89 54.84 17.79
C GLU A 51 -38.38 54.70 18.10
N ARG A 52 -39.16 54.08 17.21
CA ARG A 52 -40.60 53.85 17.44
C ARG A 52 -40.87 52.96 18.66
N VAL A 53 -40.00 52.01 18.97
CA VAL A 53 -40.12 51.18 20.18
C VAL A 53 -39.84 52.02 21.44
N ALA A 54 -38.88 52.95 21.39
CA ALA A 54 -38.61 53.88 22.48
C ALA A 54 -39.80 54.83 22.72
N ASP A 55 -40.37 55.40 21.65
CA ASP A 55 -41.56 56.28 21.70
C ASP A 55 -42.78 55.56 22.30
N ALA A 56 -42.96 54.28 21.97
CA ALA A 56 -44.03 53.45 22.55
C ALA A 56 -43.88 53.29 24.07
N GLY A 57 -42.63 53.17 24.55
CA GLY A 57 -42.29 53.13 25.97
C GLY A 57 -42.54 54.48 26.66
N ALA A 58 -42.36 55.59 25.95
CA ALA A 58 -42.61 56.95 26.43
C ALA A 58 -44.10 57.34 26.46
N GLY A 59 -44.98 56.53 25.86
CA GLY A 59 -46.44 56.71 25.97
C GLY A 59 -47.16 57.14 24.70
N ASP A 60 -46.48 57.24 23.55
CA ASP A 60 -47.10 57.57 22.28
C ASP A 60 -48.05 56.45 21.80
N GLU A 61 -49.32 56.80 21.57
CA GLU A 61 -50.39 55.83 21.25
C GLU A 61 -50.19 55.19 19.86
N HIS A 62 -49.75 55.95 18.87
CA HIS A 62 -49.47 55.45 17.53
C HIS A 62 -48.23 54.53 17.51
N ALA A 63 -47.21 54.86 18.31
CA ALA A 63 -46.02 54.05 18.49
C ALA A 63 -46.32 52.74 19.24
N ARG A 64 -47.23 52.76 20.23
CA ARG A 64 -47.72 51.55 20.91
C ARG A 64 -48.44 50.60 19.95
N GLN A 65 -49.29 51.12 19.07
CA GLN A 65 -49.93 50.34 18.02
C GLN A 65 -48.91 49.74 17.05
N PHE A 66 -47.92 50.54 16.60
CA PHE A 66 -46.81 50.06 15.77
C PHE A 66 -46.01 48.94 16.46
N HIS A 67 -45.72 49.07 17.76
CA HIS A 67 -44.99 48.06 18.54
C HIS A 67 -45.75 46.73 18.64
N LEU A 68 -47.08 46.78 18.77
CA LEU A 68 -47.93 45.58 18.73
C LEU A 68 -47.87 44.92 17.35
N GLU A 69 -48.05 45.68 16.27
CA GLU A 69 -47.97 45.19 14.90
C GLU A 69 -46.59 44.59 14.58
N LEU A 70 -45.52 45.18 15.11
CA LEU A 70 -44.15 44.69 14.99
C LEU A 70 -43.97 43.29 15.64
N ARG A 71 -44.52 43.10 16.85
CA ARG A 71 -44.49 41.80 17.56
C ARG A 71 -45.32 40.75 16.83
N VAL A 72 -46.50 41.12 16.34
CA VAL A 72 -47.35 40.25 15.52
C VAL A 72 -46.62 39.84 14.24
N GLN A 73 -45.94 40.78 13.57
CA GLN A 73 -45.13 40.47 12.40
C GLN A 73 -43.99 39.50 12.72
N ALA A 74 -43.29 39.67 13.85
CA ALA A 74 -42.25 38.75 14.30
C ALA A 74 -42.79 37.33 14.50
N LEU A 75 -43.92 37.20 15.20
CA LEU A 75 -44.60 35.92 15.41
C LEU A 75 -44.96 35.25 14.07
N LEU A 76 -45.56 35.98 13.14
CA LEU A 76 -45.96 35.43 11.85
C LEU A 76 -44.74 35.05 10.99
N GLU A 77 -43.64 35.81 10.99
CA GLU A 77 -42.43 35.44 10.25
C GLU A 77 -41.76 34.18 10.82
N ASP A 78 -41.79 34.02 12.14
CA ASP A 78 -41.31 32.84 12.82
C ASP A 78 -42.12 31.60 12.48
N LEU A 79 -43.44 31.73 12.42
CA LEU A 79 -44.33 30.67 11.95
C LEU A 79 -44.07 30.37 10.45
N ARG A 80 -44.03 31.37 9.56
CA ARG A 80 -43.72 31.17 8.13
C ARG A 80 -42.40 30.42 7.93
N HIS A 81 -41.37 30.74 8.72
CA HIS A 81 -40.08 30.05 8.62
C HIS A 81 -40.16 28.56 8.99
N ASN A 82 -41.00 28.22 9.96
CA ASN A 82 -41.19 26.84 10.42
C ASN A 82 -42.08 26.00 9.51
N TYR A 83 -43.02 26.63 8.78
CA TYR A 83 -44.00 25.96 7.93
C TYR A 83 -43.74 26.10 6.42
N ARG A 84 -42.61 26.70 6.01
CA ARG A 84 -42.24 26.84 4.59
C ARG A 84 -41.85 25.48 3.98
N PRO A 85 -42.51 25.01 2.90
CA PRO A 85 -42.29 23.68 2.35
C PRO A 85 -40.98 23.48 1.57
N ARG A 86 -40.25 24.55 1.20
CA ARG A 86 -39.05 24.49 0.32
C ARG A 86 -37.74 24.87 1.03
N SER A 87 -37.57 24.57 2.31
CA SER A 87 -36.28 24.74 2.99
C SER A 87 -35.39 23.51 2.84
N LEU A 88 -34.07 23.69 2.72
CA LEU A 88 -33.06 22.61 2.72
C LEU A 88 -33.02 21.77 4.02
N ASP A 89 -33.82 22.14 5.04
CA ASP A 89 -33.98 21.39 6.28
C ASP A 89 -35.16 20.42 6.17
N TRP A 90 -34.85 19.15 5.93
CA TRP A 90 -35.83 18.08 5.72
C TRP A 90 -36.63 17.76 7.00
N ARG A 91 -36.19 18.23 8.17
CA ARG A 91 -36.94 18.09 9.45
C ARG A 91 -38.22 18.92 9.47
N ARG A 92 -38.34 19.95 8.61
CA ARG A 92 -39.50 20.85 8.54
C ARG A 92 -40.66 20.31 7.72
N SER A 93 -40.40 19.28 6.89
CA SER A 93 -41.43 18.48 6.21
C SER A 93 -42.41 17.77 7.17
N LYS A 94 -42.10 17.77 8.47
CA LYS A 94 -42.93 17.22 9.56
C LYS A 94 -44.15 18.09 9.92
N ARG A 95 -44.26 19.32 9.40
CA ARG A 95 -45.29 20.31 9.77
C ARG A 95 -46.09 20.76 8.54
N THR A 96 -47.22 20.09 8.28
CA THR A 96 -48.02 20.27 7.05
C THR A 96 -49.28 21.13 7.23
N VAL A 97 -49.61 21.52 8.46
CA VAL A 97 -50.87 22.21 8.81
C VAL A 97 -50.54 23.45 9.63
N PRO A 98 -51.09 24.65 9.33
CA PRO A 98 -50.82 25.85 10.12
C PRO A 98 -51.31 25.67 11.56
N PRO A 99 -50.65 26.29 12.57
CA PRO A 99 -51.21 26.39 13.91
C PRO A 99 -52.57 27.09 13.91
N VAL A 100 -53.46 26.60 14.78
CA VAL A 100 -54.75 27.22 15.09
C VAL A 100 -54.68 27.81 16.49
N VAL A 101 -55.02 29.09 16.65
CA VAL A 101 -55.13 29.77 17.94
C VAL A 101 -56.59 30.10 18.20
N PHE A 102 -57.10 29.70 19.37
CA PHE A 102 -58.43 30.03 19.82
C PHE A 102 -58.38 31.11 20.90
N LEU A 103 -59.08 32.22 20.68
CA LEU A 103 -59.24 33.32 21.63
C LEU A 103 -60.67 33.26 22.21
N PRO A 104 -60.85 32.67 23.40
CA PRO A 104 -62.15 32.64 24.05
C PRO A 104 -62.49 34.05 24.56
N ARG A 105 -63.61 34.61 24.10
CA ARG A 105 -64.16 35.91 24.53
C ARG A 105 -63.19 37.07 24.31
N ALA A 106 -62.89 37.40 23.05
CA ALA A 106 -62.12 38.60 22.70
C ALA A 106 -62.96 39.87 22.95
N THR A 107 -62.45 40.75 23.81
CA THR A 107 -63.05 42.06 24.14
C THR A 107 -62.01 43.17 23.98
N GLN A 108 -62.43 44.43 24.08
CA GLN A 108 -61.46 45.54 24.13
C GLN A 108 -60.63 45.49 25.42
N ASP A 109 -61.27 45.20 26.57
CA ASP A 109 -60.64 45.23 27.89
C ASP A 109 -59.53 44.18 28.06
N ASN A 110 -59.67 43.02 27.42
CA ASN A 110 -58.63 41.98 27.45
C ASN A 110 -57.64 42.07 26.29
N GLY A 111 -57.74 43.10 25.44
CA GLY A 111 -56.87 43.32 24.29
C GLY A 111 -57.07 42.32 23.14
N GLY A 112 -58.05 41.41 23.21
CA GLY A 112 -58.33 40.44 22.15
C GLY A 112 -58.72 41.12 20.84
N ILE A 113 -59.49 42.20 20.92
CA ILE A 113 -59.85 43.03 19.76
C ILE A 113 -58.62 43.73 19.17
N LEU A 114 -57.74 44.29 20.01
CA LEU A 114 -56.50 44.93 19.58
C LEU A 114 -55.59 43.94 18.82
N LEU A 115 -55.50 42.69 19.30
CA LEU A 115 -54.73 41.63 18.65
C LEU A 115 -55.32 41.23 17.29
N ILE A 116 -56.64 41.08 17.19
CA ILE A 116 -57.33 40.78 15.92
C ILE A 116 -57.05 41.88 14.88
N ASN A 117 -57.17 43.14 15.29
CA ASN A 117 -56.90 44.30 14.43
C ASN A 117 -55.43 44.34 14.00
N ALA A 118 -54.49 44.11 14.91
CA ALA A 118 -53.06 44.08 14.59
C ALA A 118 -52.71 42.96 13.58
N ILE A 119 -53.30 41.77 13.72
CA ILE A 119 -53.13 40.67 12.76
C ILE A 119 -53.73 41.04 11.40
N ASN A 120 -54.94 41.61 11.37
CA ASN A 120 -55.57 42.06 10.13
C ASN A 120 -54.73 43.12 9.41
N ASN A 121 -54.20 44.11 10.16
CA ASN A 121 -53.37 45.17 9.60
C ASN A 121 -52.08 44.62 9.00
N VAL A 122 -51.38 43.74 9.74
CA VAL A 122 -50.13 43.12 9.26
C VAL A 122 -50.40 42.27 8.00
N ARG A 123 -51.52 41.55 7.93
CA ARG A 123 -51.92 40.77 6.74
C ARG A 123 -52.30 41.64 5.56
N SER A 124 -53.04 42.72 5.77
CA SER A 124 -53.49 43.63 4.70
C SER A 124 -52.32 44.30 3.99
N ARG A 125 -51.22 44.57 4.71
CA ARG A 125 -50.01 45.17 4.13
C ARG A 125 -49.04 44.14 3.52
N ARG A 126 -49.37 42.83 3.55
CA ARG A 126 -48.48 41.73 3.13
C ARG A 126 -49.22 40.68 2.30
N SER A 127 -48.89 40.56 1.03
CA SER A 127 -49.48 39.56 0.11
C SER A 127 -48.88 38.14 0.25
N GLU A 128 -48.34 37.76 1.42
CA GLU A 128 -47.73 36.44 1.64
C GLU A 128 -48.73 35.44 2.26
N VAL A 129 -48.57 34.15 1.94
CA VAL A 129 -49.37 33.07 2.54
C VAL A 129 -49.26 33.11 4.06
N ASP A 130 -50.41 33.10 4.73
CA ASP A 130 -50.49 33.28 6.17
C ASP A 130 -50.33 31.95 6.92
N PRO A 131 -49.45 31.87 7.94
CA PRO A 131 -49.15 30.62 8.62
C PRO A 131 -50.03 30.37 9.85
N LEU A 132 -51.06 31.17 10.14
CA LEU A 132 -51.80 31.13 11.41
C LEU A 132 -53.31 31.22 11.19
N LEU A 133 -54.08 30.25 11.66
CA LEU A 133 -55.53 30.37 11.74
C LEU A 133 -55.93 30.91 13.12
N LEU A 134 -56.62 32.04 13.17
CA LEU A 134 -57.14 32.63 14.41
C LEU A 134 -58.65 32.44 14.47
N LEU A 135 -59.13 31.85 15.55
CA LEU A 135 -60.55 31.67 15.82
C LEU A 135 -60.89 32.42 17.11
N ALA A 136 -61.78 33.40 17.06
CA ALA A 136 -62.13 34.23 18.21
C ALA A 136 -63.64 34.19 18.46
N SER A 137 -64.05 34.06 19.72
CA SER A 137 -65.45 34.27 20.11
C SER A 137 -65.61 35.68 20.66
N LEU A 138 -66.64 36.40 20.20
CA LEU A 138 -66.91 37.78 20.61
C LEU A 138 -68.32 37.87 21.21
N PRO A 139 -68.52 38.60 22.32
CA PRO A 139 -69.87 38.94 22.79
C PRO A 139 -70.62 39.78 21.76
N ALA A 140 -71.91 39.49 21.53
CA ALA A 140 -72.72 40.20 20.54
C ALA A 140 -72.86 41.71 20.84
N SER A 141 -72.75 42.12 22.11
CA SER A 141 -72.76 43.52 22.55
C SER A 141 -71.49 44.30 22.21
N GLU A 142 -70.39 43.62 21.85
CA GLU A 142 -69.10 44.23 21.54
C GLU A 142 -68.79 44.28 20.04
N ILE A 143 -69.80 44.11 19.18
CA ILE A 143 -69.67 44.33 17.73
C ILE A 143 -69.17 45.77 17.51
N MET A 144 -67.93 45.88 17.02
CA MET A 144 -67.04 47.03 17.20
C MET A 144 -67.50 48.35 16.58
N ARG A 145 -67.12 49.48 17.20
CA ARG A 145 -67.34 50.89 16.74
C ARG A 145 -66.78 51.25 15.35
N HIS A 146 -66.05 50.35 14.69
CA HIS A 146 -65.44 50.57 13.37
C HIS A 146 -65.68 49.43 12.38
N THR A 147 -66.62 48.52 12.65
CA THR A 147 -67.03 47.50 11.68
C THR A 147 -68.41 47.86 11.16
N PRO A 148 -68.64 47.90 9.83
CA PRO A 148 -69.99 48.07 9.30
C PRO A 148 -70.92 47.00 9.92
N PRO A 149 -72.15 47.34 10.32
CA PRO A 149 -73.10 46.34 10.77
C PRO A 149 -73.22 45.24 9.71
N LEU A 150 -73.29 43.98 10.15
CA LEU A 150 -73.47 42.83 9.26
C LEU A 150 -74.64 43.15 8.31
N PRO A 151 -74.42 43.19 6.99
CA PRO A 151 -75.50 43.46 6.05
C PRO A 151 -76.63 42.46 6.29
N PRO A 152 -77.90 42.90 6.36
CA PRO A 152 -79.02 41.99 6.48
C PRO A 152 -78.93 40.95 5.35
N GLU A 153 -79.20 39.67 5.67
CA GLU A 153 -79.22 38.60 4.67
C GLU A 153 -80.29 38.90 3.63
N ARG A 154 -79.87 39.49 2.51
CA ARG A 154 -80.69 39.60 1.30
C ARG A 154 -80.12 38.63 0.28
N PRO A 155 -80.93 37.73 -0.30
CA PRO A 155 -80.49 36.98 -1.46
C PRO A 155 -80.16 37.97 -2.58
N GLY A 156 -78.92 37.94 -3.07
CA GLY A 156 -78.51 38.76 -4.21
C GLY A 156 -79.25 38.33 -5.48
N PRO A 157 -79.47 39.23 -6.45
CA PRO A 157 -80.06 38.86 -7.73
C PRO A 157 -79.13 37.88 -8.44
N GLY A 158 -79.55 36.62 -8.56
CA GLY A 158 -78.81 35.54 -9.23
C GLY A 158 -78.17 34.48 -8.32
N ALA A 159 -78.32 34.57 -6.99
CA ALA A 159 -77.84 33.51 -6.10
C ALA A 159 -78.72 32.24 -6.22
N PRO A 160 -78.15 31.04 -6.42
CA PRO A 160 -78.93 29.80 -6.51
C PRO A 160 -79.76 29.61 -5.23
N THR A 161 -81.05 29.31 -5.43
CA THR A 161 -82.04 29.10 -4.37
C THR A 161 -81.55 28.04 -3.39
N GLY A 162 -81.10 28.46 -2.21
CA GLY A 162 -80.66 27.56 -1.13
C GLY A 162 -79.36 27.96 -0.42
N SER A 163 -78.61 28.97 -0.87
CA SER A 163 -77.35 29.38 -0.22
C SER A 163 -77.54 30.38 0.94
N SER A 164 -78.30 30.00 1.97
CA SER A 164 -78.29 30.72 3.27
C SER A 164 -77.30 30.07 4.24
N GLY A 165 -76.67 30.84 5.13
CA GLY A 165 -75.77 30.33 6.17
C GLY A 165 -74.26 30.57 5.96
N ALA A 166 -73.43 29.86 6.73
CA ALA A 166 -71.99 30.16 6.90
C ALA A 166 -71.17 30.01 5.61
N ARG A 167 -71.50 29.07 4.73
CA ARG A 167 -70.79 28.84 3.46
C ARG A 167 -70.98 30.00 2.49
N ALA A 168 -72.20 30.51 2.33
CA ALA A 168 -72.48 31.67 1.49
C ALA A 168 -71.85 32.97 2.03
N ARG A 169 -71.59 33.05 3.34
CA ARG A 169 -70.80 34.14 3.95
C ARG A 169 -69.32 34.00 3.67
N TYR A 170 -68.78 32.77 3.73
CA TYR A 170 -67.41 32.48 3.36
C TYR A 170 -67.13 32.80 1.89
N GLU A 171 -67.98 32.33 0.97
CA GLU A 171 -67.83 32.57 -0.48
C GLU A 171 -67.87 34.08 -0.80
N ARG A 172 -68.82 34.84 -0.23
CA ARG A 172 -68.85 36.31 -0.35
C ARG A 172 -67.61 36.98 0.24
N TRP A 173 -67.17 36.56 1.42
CA TRP A 173 -65.96 37.11 2.04
C TRP A 173 -64.72 36.85 1.18
N VAL A 174 -64.63 35.70 0.51
CA VAL A 174 -63.55 35.38 -0.45
C VAL A 174 -63.61 36.29 -1.68
N ASP A 175 -64.79 36.52 -2.24
CA ASP A 175 -64.95 37.41 -3.41
C ASP A 175 -64.60 38.87 -3.05
N ASP A 176 -65.06 39.34 -1.89
CA ASP A 176 -64.81 40.69 -1.36
C ASP A 176 -63.34 40.90 -0.92
N LEU A 177 -62.59 39.82 -0.72
CA LEU A 177 -61.19 39.86 -0.31
C LEU A 177 -60.29 40.56 -1.34
N SER A 178 -60.67 40.50 -2.63
CA SER A 178 -59.99 41.19 -3.73
C SER A 178 -60.23 42.71 -3.73
N LEU A 179 -61.42 43.14 -3.29
CA LEU A 179 -61.82 44.54 -3.19
C LEU A 179 -61.33 45.20 -1.88
N GLY A 180 -61.29 44.44 -0.79
CA GLY A 180 -60.83 44.88 0.54
C GLY A 180 -59.31 45.03 0.69
N GLN A 181 -58.52 44.59 -0.30
CA GLN A 181 -57.06 44.78 -0.32
C GLN A 181 -56.61 46.16 -0.83
N SER A 182 -57.54 47.02 -1.26
CA SER A 182 -57.23 48.37 -1.73
C SER A 182 -56.80 49.30 -0.55
N PRO A 183 -55.67 50.01 -0.64
CA PRO A 183 -55.20 50.94 0.40
C PRO A 183 -56.20 52.06 0.75
N VAL A 184 -57.16 52.33 -0.15
CA VAL A 184 -58.13 53.42 -0.02
C VAL A 184 -59.31 53.03 0.88
N ALA A 185 -59.54 51.74 1.13
CA ALA A 185 -60.64 51.20 1.94
C ALA A 185 -60.20 50.80 3.37
N ALA A 186 -59.33 51.60 4.00
CA ALA A 186 -58.67 51.31 5.29
C ALA A 186 -59.58 51.14 6.53
N ALA A 187 -60.90 51.05 6.35
CA ALA A 187 -61.88 50.88 7.42
C ALA A 187 -62.45 49.46 7.55
N THR A 188 -62.07 48.50 6.70
CA THR A 188 -62.65 47.14 6.73
C THR A 188 -61.64 46.07 7.16
N LEU A 189 -62.08 45.15 8.02
CA LEU A 189 -61.30 43.99 8.47
C LEU A 189 -61.27 42.91 7.37
N ALA A 190 -60.57 43.17 6.28
CA ALA A 190 -60.56 42.34 5.07
C ALA A 190 -60.22 40.86 5.35
N TRP A 191 -59.40 40.56 6.36
CA TRP A 191 -58.98 39.20 6.70
C TRP A 191 -59.80 38.56 7.84
N VAL A 192 -60.94 39.14 8.20
CA VAL A 192 -61.82 38.65 9.26
C VAL A 192 -63.17 38.23 8.69
N LEU A 193 -63.50 36.94 8.81
CA LEU A 193 -64.83 36.42 8.53
C LEU A 193 -65.67 36.43 9.81
N LEU A 194 -66.75 37.20 9.81
CA LEU A 194 -67.70 37.25 10.93
C LEU A 194 -68.86 36.26 10.73
N LEU A 195 -69.03 35.35 11.69
CA LEU A 195 -70.08 34.35 11.71
C LEU A 195 -71.00 34.60 12.92
N PRO A 196 -72.21 35.15 12.75
CA PRO A 196 -73.15 35.29 13.85
C PRO A 196 -73.68 33.91 14.25
N LEU A 197 -73.58 33.62 15.54
CA LEU A 197 -74.13 32.41 16.15
C LEU A 197 -75.34 32.81 17.00
N SER A 198 -76.52 32.26 16.72
CA SER A 198 -77.69 32.45 17.57
C SER A 198 -77.54 31.67 18.87
N THR A 199 -78.24 32.08 19.92
CA THR A 199 -78.26 31.38 21.21
C THR A 199 -78.61 29.90 21.05
N GLU A 200 -79.57 29.58 20.18
CA GLU A 200 -79.93 28.19 19.82
C GLU A 200 -78.78 27.39 19.17
N LYS A 201 -77.95 28.03 18.34
CA LYS A 201 -76.78 27.39 17.71
C LYS A 201 -75.62 27.19 18.70
N LEU A 202 -75.59 27.94 19.80
CA LEU A 202 -74.62 27.80 20.88
C LEU A 202 -75.04 26.76 21.92
N THR A 203 -76.34 26.52 22.07
CA THR A 203 -76.90 25.55 23.03
C THR A 203 -77.20 24.17 22.43
N HIS A 204 -77.29 24.04 21.10
CA HIS A 204 -77.58 22.75 20.46
C HIS A 204 -76.40 21.76 20.51
N GLU A 205 -76.69 20.55 21.00
CA GLU A 205 -75.88 19.34 20.93
C GLU A 205 -75.41 19.02 19.50
N HIS A 206 -74.22 19.49 19.12
CA HIS A 206 -73.34 18.77 18.20
C HIS A 206 -71.98 18.54 18.89
N ALA A 207 -72.03 18.00 20.11
CA ALA A 207 -70.87 17.47 20.83
C ALA A 207 -70.23 16.23 20.14
N HIS A 208 -70.50 16.02 18.85
CA HIS A 208 -69.91 14.99 18.00
C HIS A 208 -69.29 15.56 16.73
N ALA A 209 -68.78 16.80 16.77
CA ALA A 209 -67.64 17.10 15.92
C ALA A 209 -66.49 16.18 16.38
N GLN A 210 -66.41 14.97 15.83
CA GLN A 210 -65.20 14.17 15.94
C GLN A 210 -64.09 15.07 15.41
N LEU A 211 -63.23 15.53 16.30
CA LEU A 211 -61.95 16.12 15.94
C LEU A 211 -61.17 15.01 15.22
N VAL A 212 -61.42 14.85 13.92
CA VAL A 212 -60.63 13.97 13.07
C VAL A 212 -59.29 14.66 12.93
N THR A 213 -58.40 14.36 13.86
CA THR A 213 -56.99 14.67 13.69
C THR A 213 -56.52 13.80 12.52
N HIS A 214 -56.47 14.37 11.31
CA HIS A 214 -55.76 13.71 10.23
C HIS A 214 -54.31 13.54 10.68
N ARG A 215 -53.93 12.32 11.07
CA ARG A 215 -52.55 12.02 11.41
C ARG A 215 -51.69 12.37 10.22
N VAL A 216 -50.76 13.31 10.41
CA VAL A 216 -49.72 13.60 9.43
C VAL A 216 -49.01 12.28 9.13
N ARG A 217 -49.13 11.78 7.89
CA ARG A 217 -48.44 10.56 7.46
C ARG A 217 -46.94 10.77 7.65
N ARG A 218 -46.33 10.00 8.56
CA ARG A 218 -44.86 9.99 8.71
C ARG A 218 -44.27 9.51 7.39
N THR A 219 -43.57 10.39 6.68
CA THR A 219 -42.86 10.06 5.45
C THR A 219 -41.58 9.27 5.77
N TRP A 220 -41.00 8.61 4.77
CA TRP A 220 -39.72 7.89 4.92
C TRP A 220 -38.58 8.78 5.45
N ALA A 221 -38.63 10.09 5.19
CA ALA A 221 -37.69 11.09 5.71
C ALA A 221 -37.65 11.13 7.26
N TRP A 222 -38.75 10.75 7.92
CA TRP A 222 -38.80 10.66 9.38
C TRP A 222 -37.91 9.54 9.93
N TRP A 223 -37.84 8.43 9.19
CA TRP A 223 -36.99 7.28 9.51
C TRP A 223 -35.54 7.55 9.14
N VAL A 224 -35.27 7.96 7.90
CA VAL A 224 -33.90 8.16 7.40
C VAL A 224 -33.15 9.25 8.18
N MET A 225 -33.84 10.30 8.64
CA MET A 225 -33.23 11.39 9.41
C MET A 225 -33.37 11.21 10.93
N SER A 226 -33.69 10.01 11.40
CA SER A 226 -33.67 9.72 12.83
C SER A 226 -32.22 9.71 13.35
N ARG A 227 -32.01 10.11 14.61
CA ARG A 227 -30.67 10.04 15.24
C ARG A 227 -30.13 8.61 15.24
N ALA A 228 -31.01 7.63 15.38
CA ALA A 228 -30.67 6.22 15.33
C ALA A 228 -30.18 5.78 13.95
N THR A 229 -30.86 6.17 12.87
CA THR A 229 -30.46 5.79 11.50
C THR A 229 -29.15 6.44 11.09
N ILE A 230 -28.91 7.70 11.47
CA ILE A 230 -27.62 8.36 11.24
C ILE A 230 -26.53 7.64 12.04
N ALA A 231 -26.78 7.31 13.31
CA ALA A 231 -25.82 6.57 14.13
C ALA A 231 -25.50 5.19 13.53
N VAL A 232 -26.50 4.44 13.08
CA VAL A 232 -26.32 3.13 12.42
C VAL A 232 -25.53 3.27 11.11
N ALA A 233 -25.80 4.30 10.31
CA ALA A 233 -25.05 4.54 9.07
C ALA A 233 -23.59 4.87 9.34
N VAL A 234 -23.31 5.70 10.35
CA VAL A 234 -21.94 6.05 10.76
C VAL A 234 -21.22 4.82 11.32
N VAL A 235 -21.85 4.08 12.23
CA VAL A 235 -21.28 2.85 12.81
C VAL A 235 -21.04 1.81 11.72
N GLY A 236 -21.99 1.60 10.81
CA GLY A 236 -21.85 0.68 9.68
C GLY A 236 -20.71 1.09 8.73
N SER A 237 -20.54 2.39 8.48
CA SER A 237 -19.44 2.90 7.65
C SER A 237 -18.08 2.71 8.32
N LEU A 238 -17.99 2.97 9.63
CA LEU A 238 -16.77 2.75 10.41
C LEU A 238 -16.42 1.26 10.52
N LEU A 239 -17.42 0.39 10.74
CA LEU A 239 -17.23 -1.06 10.75
C LEU A 239 -16.79 -1.57 9.37
N GLY A 240 -17.43 -1.09 8.30
CA GLY A 240 -17.05 -1.42 6.92
C GLY A 240 -15.61 -0.99 6.62
N ALA A 241 -15.22 0.23 7.01
CA ALA A 241 -13.84 0.69 6.87
C ALA A 241 -12.87 -0.16 7.69
N PHE A 242 -13.21 -0.51 8.93
CA PHE A 242 -12.37 -1.35 9.78
C PHE A 242 -12.15 -2.75 9.19
N LEU A 243 -13.22 -3.41 8.74
CA LEU A 243 -13.13 -4.73 8.10
C LEU A 243 -12.34 -4.67 6.79
N TRP A 244 -12.53 -3.61 6.00
CA TRP A 244 -11.79 -3.41 4.76
C TRP A 244 -10.31 -3.15 5.05
N ALA A 245 -9.97 -2.35 6.05
CA ALA A 245 -8.60 -2.14 6.49
C ALA A 245 -7.93 -3.45 6.94
N GLY A 246 -8.66 -4.28 7.70
CA GLY A 246 -8.21 -5.62 8.09
C GLY A 246 -7.88 -6.47 6.87
N HIS A 247 -8.79 -6.56 5.89
CA HIS A 247 -8.56 -7.31 4.66
C HIS A 247 -7.33 -6.86 3.87
N TRP A 248 -7.08 -5.55 3.75
CA TRP A 248 -5.86 -5.06 3.07
C TRP A 248 -4.59 -5.42 3.84
N ARG A 249 -4.58 -5.27 5.17
CA ARG A 249 -3.44 -5.69 6.01
C ARG A 249 -3.19 -7.19 5.91
N ASP A 250 -4.25 -7.96 5.77
CA ASP A 250 -4.19 -9.40 5.58
C ASP A 250 -3.93 -9.81 4.13
N THR A 251 -3.71 -8.89 3.19
CA THR A 251 -3.41 -9.27 1.80
C THR A 251 -2.08 -8.71 1.36
N TYR A 252 -1.76 -7.49 1.77
CA TYR A 252 -0.60 -6.73 1.33
C TYR A 252 0.33 -6.45 2.50
N CYS A 253 1.64 -6.45 2.23
CA CYS A 253 2.62 -6.16 3.26
C CYS A 253 2.46 -4.76 3.86
N HIS A 254 1.91 -3.83 3.07
CA HIS A 254 1.51 -2.51 3.54
C HIS A 254 0.13 -2.13 3.00
N GLY A 255 -0.85 -1.97 3.89
CA GLY A 255 -2.24 -1.67 3.51
C GLY A 255 -3.09 -0.97 4.58
N PRO A 256 -2.70 0.21 5.13
CA PRO A 256 -3.62 1.04 5.91
C PRO A 256 -4.79 1.60 5.07
N LEU A 257 -5.75 2.25 5.72
CA LEU A 257 -6.91 2.87 5.05
C LEU A 257 -6.55 3.96 4.04
N THR A 258 -5.40 4.60 4.20
CA THR A 258 -4.98 5.79 3.44
C THR A 258 -4.04 5.48 2.28
N GLY A 259 -3.58 4.23 2.15
CA GLY A 259 -2.62 3.82 1.11
C GLY A 259 -2.42 2.31 1.11
N ARG A 260 -2.16 1.71 -0.05
CA ARG A 260 -1.83 0.29 -0.16
C ARG A 260 -0.71 0.09 -1.16
N ASN A 261 0.24 -0.78 -0.81
CA ASN A 261 1.22 -1.29 -1.76
C ASN A 261 0.67 -2.59 -2.36
N THR A 262 0.31 -2.58 -3.65
CA THR A 262 -0.20 -3.79 -4.33
C THR A 262 0.89 -4.73 -4.84
N ASP A 263 2.14 -4.32 -4.68
CA ASP A 263 3.30 -4.87 -5.35
C ASP A 263 4.03 -5.88 -4.44
N ALA A 264 3.74 -5.87 -3.13
CA ALA A 264 4.12 -6.87 -2.17
C ALA A 264 2.90 -7.42 -1.42
N ILE A 265 2.76 -8.75 -1.41
CA ILE A 265 1.65 -9.48 -0.80
C ILE A 265 2.14 -10.45 0.26
N TRP A 266 1.30 -10.73 1.23
CA TRP A 266 1.58 -11.80 2.18
C TRP A 266 1.25 -13.17 1.59
N GLN A 267 2.16 -14.14 1.73
CA GLN A 267 2.00 -15.51 1.23
C GLN A 267 2.45 -16.53 2.28
N GLY A 268 1.75 -17.67 2.37
CA GLY A 268 2.03 -18.73 3.35
C GLY A 268 0.91 -18.91 4.38
N PRO A 269 0.92 -20.01 5.15
CA PRO A 269 -0.01 -20.25 6.25
C PRO A 269 0.29 -19.33 7.46
N ASP A 270 -0.67 -19.21 8.38
CA ASP A 270 -0.50 -18.40 9.59
C ASP A 270 0.65 -18.94 10.46
N GLY A 271 1.66 -18.11 10.73
CA GLY A 271 2.89 -18.47 11.46
C GLY A 271 4.15 -18.52 10.59
N ASP A 272 4.02 -18.91 9.32
CA ASP A 272 5.11 -18.99 8.33
C ASP A 272 4.83 -18.04 7.14
N ARG A 273 4.21 -16.91 7.46
CA ARG A 273 3.71 -15.95 6.49
C ARG A 273 4.84 -15.01 6.09
N GLU A 274 5.07 -14.90 4.79
CA GLU A 274 6.15 -14.10 4.23
C GLU A 274 5.64 -12.96 3.37
N CYS A 275 6.32 -11.82 3.43
CA CYS A 275 6.04 -10.71 2.54
C CYS A 275 6.75 -10.91 1.20
N VAL A 276 6.03 -11.25 0.13
CA VAL A 276 6.59 -11.62 -1.18
C VAL A 276 6.16 -10.60 -2.25
N GLY A 277 7.10 -10.14 -3.07
CA GLY A 277 6.81 -9.17 -4.14
C GLY A 277 7.89 -8.12 -4.27
N VAL A 278 7.53 -6.86 -4.55
CA VAL A 278 8.46 -5.75 -4.83
C VAL A 278 8.23 -4.59 -3.87
N ALA A 279 9.31 -4.05 -3.29
CA ALA A 279 9.26 -2.87 -2.44
C ALA A 279 9.19 -1.58 -3.31
N THR A 280 7.98 -1.17 -3.67
CA THR A 280 7.72 0.10 -4.39
C THR A 280 7.29 1.25 -3.48
N ALA A 281 7.08 0.99 -2.19
CA ALA A 281 6.73 1.97 -1.18
C ALA A 281 7.74 1.90 -0.02
N PRO A 282 8.06 3.04 0.63
CA PRO A 282 9.07 3.09 1.69
C PRO A 282 8.70 2.23 2.90
N GLU A 283 7.41 1.98 3.13
CA GLU A 283 6.91 1.17 4.25
C GLU A 283 7.05 -0.35 4.01
N VAL A 284 7.45 -0.79 2.82
CA VAL A 284 7.75 -2.19 2.54
C VAL A 284 9.23 -2.44 2.77
N LEU A 285 9.53 -3.04 3.92
CA LEU A 285 10.84 -3.55 4.34
C LEU A 285 10.71 -5.07 4.45
N PHE A 286 11.50 -5.81 3.67
CA PHE A 286 11.42 -7.27 3.72
C PHE A 286 12.20 -7.85 4.91
N ALA A 287 13.23 -7.13 5.36
CA ALA A 287 14.07 -7.56 6.47
C ALA A 287 13.73 -6.87 7.81
N ASP A 288 12.52 -6.34 7.96
CA ASP A 288 12.08 -5.75 9.23
C ASP A 288 12.18 -6.79 10.37
N GLY A 289 12.87 -6.43 11.45
CA GLY A 289 13.16 -7.33 12.59
C GLY A 289 14.24 -8.39 12.34
N ASN A 290 14.95 -8.34 11.21
CA ASN A 290 16.10 -9.19 10.93
C ASN A 290 17.41 -8.49 11.36
N ASP A 291 18.00 -8.96 12.46
CA ASP A 291 19.25 -8.46 13.03
C ASP A 291 20.51 -9.13 12.47
N LEU A 292 20.39 -9.88 11.36
CA LEU A 292 21.53 -10.49 10.69
C LEU A 292 22.52 -9.41 10.20
N GLU A 293 23.77 -9.56 10.59
CA GLU A 293 24.87 -8.66 10.23
C GLU A 293 25.80 -9.29 9.19
N LEU A 294 26.45 -8.47 8.36
CA LEU A 294 27.53 -8.93 7.48
C LEU A 294 28.73 -9.51 8.28
N ASN A 295 29.52 -10.34 7.61
CA ASN A 295 30.73 -10.93 8.20
C ASN A 295 31.95 -10.00 8.07
N GLY A 296 33.03 -10.35 8.79
CA GLY A 296 34.33 -9.69 8.71
C GLY A 296 34.25 -8.18 8.96
N ALA A 297 34.84 -7.41 8.07
CA ALA A 297 34.83 -5.95 8.09
C ALA A 297 33.42 -5.31 7.98
N GLY A 298 32.40 -6.09 7.59
CA GLY A 298 31.01 -5.67 7.52
C GLY A 298 30.21 -5.85 8.82
N LYS A 299 30.77 -6.49 9.85
CA LYS A 299 30.08 -6.74 11.13
C LYS A 299 29.47 -5.46 11.72
N GLY A 300 28.23 -5.53 12.22
CA GLY A 300 27.43 -4.37 12.65
C GLY A 300 26.58 -3.75 11.54
N ILE A 301 26.79 -4.09 10.27
CA ILE A 301 25.92 -3.67 9.15
C ILE A 301 24.84 -4.71 8.94
N THR A 302 23.59 -4.32 9.21
CA THR A 302 22.42 -5.19 9.09
C THR A 302 21.75 -5.13 7.72
N PHE A 303 20.86 -6.08 7.49
CA PHE A 303 20.00 -6.12 6.31
C PHE A 303 19.15 -4.86 6.16
N GLU A 304 18.46 -4.45 7.23
CA GLU A 304 17.67 -3.21 7.25
C GLU A 304 18.50 -2.00 6.85
N ARG A 305 19.75 -1.92 7.34
CA ARG A 305 20.66 -0.81 7.04
C ARG A 305 21.01 -0.72 5.56
N ILE A 306 21.20 -1.86 4.89
CA ILE A 306 21.45 -1.91 3.44
C ILE A 306 20.20 -1.53 2.66
N GLU A 307 19.01 -2.04 3.02
CA GLU A 307 17.75 -1.65 2.37
C GLU A 307 17.50 -0.14 2.51
N GLN A 308 17.75 0.42 3.70
CA GLN A 308 17.64 1.86 3.93
C GLN A 308 18.63 2.64 3.05
N ALA A 309 19.89 2.22 2.96
CA ALA A 309 20.89 2.90 2.13
C ALA A 309 20.50 2.90 0.64
N ILE A 310 19.91 1.81 0.13
CA ILE A 310 19.37 1.75 -1.23
C ILE A 310 18.22 2.74 -1.43
N ARG A 311 17.32 2.88 -0.44
CA ARG A 311 16.24 3.87 -0.50
C ARG A 311 16.79 5.29 -0.52
N GLU A 312 17.75 5.61 0.33
CA GLU A 312 18.42 6.92 0.33
C GLU A 312 19.08 7.21 -1.03
N GLU A 313 19.75 6.23 -1.66
CA GLU A 313 20.28 6.39 -3.02
C GLU A 313 19.20 6.58 -4.10
N ASN A 314 18.01 6.00 -3.92
CA ASN A 314 16.88 6.18 -4.84
C ASN A 314 16.22 7.55 -4.65
N ASP A 315 16.05 8.01 -3.42
CA ASP A 315 15.41 9.29 -3.06
C ASP A 315 16.29 10.49 -3.45
N ASP A 316 17.61 10.30 -3.50
CA ASP A 316 18.58 11.27 -3.99
C ASP A 316 18.53 11.49 -5.52
N ILE A 317 17.74 10.70 -6.27
CA ILE A 317 17.55 10.89 -7.73
C ILE A 317 16.51 11.99 -7.95
N GLU A 318 16.95 13.12 -8.52
CA GLU A 318 16.08 14.28 -8.71
C GLU A 318 15.15 14.11 -9.93
N ALA A 319 14.04 14.86 -9.98
CA ALA A 319 13.07 14.78 -11.08
C ALA A 319 13.65 15.11 -12.48
N GLY A 320 14.80 15.80 -12.53
CA GLY A 320 15.53 16.12 -13.76
C GLY A 320 16.60 15.09 -14.16
N ASP A 321 16.94 14.15 -13.29
CA ASP A 321 17.97 13.15 -13.55
C ASP A 321 17.48 12.08 -14.53
N ALA A 322 18.35 11.68 -15.46
CA ALA A 322 18.12 10.47 -16.25
C ALA A 322 18.44 9.25 -15.37
N TYR A 323 17.57 8.25 -15.33
CA TYR A 323 17.85 7.01 -14.59
C TYR A 323 17.25 5.77 -15.24
N VAL A 324 17.79 4.62 -14.86
CA VAL A 324 17.24 3.28 -15.11
C VAL A 324 16.97 2.58 -13.78
N THR A 325 15.98 1.70 -13.76
CA THR A 325 15.58 0.93 -12.59
C THR A 325 15.93 -0.55 -12.79
N VAL A 326 16.76 -1.08 -11.91
CA VAL A 326 17.04 -2.51 -11.81
C VAL A 326 16.23 -3.09 -10.66
N VAL A 327 15.63 -4.26 -10.86
CA VAL A 327 14.99 -4.99 -9.76
C VAL A 327 15.94 -6.08 -9.28
N TYR A 328 16.40 -5.99 -8.04
CA TYR A 328 17.13 -7.08 -7.40
C TYR A 328 16.15 -8.06 -6.77
N ALA A 329 16.19 -9.33 -7.16
CA ALA A 329 15.31 -10.38 -6.68
C ALA A 329 16.09 -11.45 -5.90
N GLY A 330 15.85 -11.55 -4.59
CA GLY A 330 16.57 -12.46 -3.69
C GLY A 330 15.72 -12.96 -2.51
N PRO A 331 16.27 -13.85 -1.67
CA PRO A 331 15.61 -14.35 -0.45
C PRO A 331 15.80 -13.32 0.67
N LEU A 332 14.83 -12.43 0.84
CA LEU A 332 14.91 -11.29 1.76
C LEU A 332 14.10 -11.51 3.05
N THR A 333 13.35 -12.62 3.15
CA THR A 333 12.66 -13.08 4.36
C THR A 333 13.12 -14.49 4.75
N ALA A 334 12.96 -14.83 6.01
CA ALA A 334 13.05 -16.19 6.52
C ALA A 334 11.77 -16.53 7.29
N THR A 335 11.39 -17.80 7.29
CA THR A 335 10.32 -18.34 8.13
C THR A 335 10.91 -18.91 9.43
N GLY A 336 10.14 -18.94 10.51
CA GLY A 336 10.64 -19.41 11.81
C GLY A 336 11.74 -18.52 12.43
N LYS A 337 12.76 -19.15 13.05
CA LYS A 337 13.84 -18.46 13.79
C LYS A 337 15.21 -18.54 13.10
N ASP A 338 15.32 -19.14 11.91
CA ASP A 338 16.60 -19.32 11.24
C ASP A 338 16.94 -18.13 10.34
N ARG A 339 17.48 -17.08 10.95
CA ARG A 339 17.84 -15.83 10.25
C ARG A 339 18.97 -16.05 9.23
N GLU A 340 19.80 -17.06 9.42
CA GLU A 340 20.92 -17.38 8.51
C GLU A 340 20.44 -17.72 7.10
N ALA A 341 19.19 -18.17 6.93
CA ALA A 341 18.58 -18.38 5.61
C ALA A 341 18.58 -17.11 4.73
N THR A 342 18.61 -15.91 5.34
CA THR A 342 18.68 -14.62 4.62
C THR A 342 20.11 -14.12 4.34
N ARG A 343 21.15 -14.82 4.82
CA ARG A 343 22.59 -14.47 4.61
C ARG A 343 22.91 -14.17 3.16
N LYS A 344 22.43 -15.04 2.27
CA LYS A 344 22.57 -14.88 0.83
C LYS A 344 21.93 -13.59 0.33
N GLY A 345 20.68 -13.33 0.74
CA GLY A 345 19.95 -12.13 0.39
C GLY A 345 20.69 -10.85 0.80
N LEU A 346 21.26 -10.85 2.02
CA LEU A 346 22.04 -9.74 2.58
C LEU A 346 23.32 -9.45 1.78
N GLU A 347 24.13 -10.48 1.53
CA GLU A 347 25.41 -10.33 0.81
C GLU A 347 25.18 -9.90 -0.65
N GLU A 348 24.23 -10.52 -1.34
CA GLU A 348 23.89 -10.13 -2.71
C GLU A 348 23.32 -8.71 -2.77
N LEU A 349 22.42 -8.33 -1.85
CA LEU A 349 21.88 -6.96 -1.79
C LEU A 349 22.99 -5.93 -1.52
N THR A 350 23.97 -6.29 -0.69
CA THR A 350 25.14 -5.45 -0.41
C THR A 350 25.94 -5.18 -1.68
N GLY A 351 26.18 -6.18 -2.53
CA GLY A 351 26.86 -5.98 -3.81
C GLY A 351 26.07 -5.09 -4.78
N VAL A 352 24.74 -5.25 -4.82
CA VAL A 352 23.85 -4.36 -5.60
C VAL A 352 23.96 -2.91 -5.13
N TYR A 353 23.89 -2.68 -3.81
CA TYR A 353 24.06 -1.35 -3.21
C TYR A 353 25.43 -0.74 -3.56
N LEU A 354 26.51 -1.53 -3.45
CA LEU A 354 27.85 -1.06 -3.78
C LEU A 354 27.94 -0.57 -5.23
N GLN A 355 27.29 -1.27 -6.17
CA GLN A 355 27.26 -0.83 -7.56
C GLN A 355 26.38 0.41 -7.76
N GLN A 356 25.23 0.48 -7.08
CA GLN A 356 24.39 1.68 -7.09
C GLN A 356 25.15 2.92 -6.62
N ARG A 357 25.81 2.81 -5.45
CA ARG A 357 26.64 3.88 -4.90
C ARG A 357 27.78 4.27 -5.82
N ALA A 358 28.43 3.27 -6.43
CA ALA A 358 29.52 3.48 -7.38
C ALA A 358 29.04 4.31 -8.58
N VAL A 359 27.92 3.93 -9.19
CA VAL A 359 27.32 4.65 -10.33
C VAL A 359 26.89 6.06 -9.94
N ASN A 360 26.11 6.19 -8.87
CA ASN A 360 25.43 7.44 -8.53
C ASN A 360 26.39 8.50 -7.97
N LYS A 361 27.33 8.10 -7.11
CA LYS A 361 28.11 9.03 -6.26
C LYS A 361 29.62 8.95 -6.44
N THR A 362 30.18 7.77 -6.73
CA THR A 362 31.64 7.62 -6.90
C THR A 362 32.09 7.98 -8.31
N VAL A 363 31.56 7.29 -9.31
CA VAL A 363 31.81 7.54 -10.74
C VAL A 363 30.95 8.69 -11.27
N ARG A 364 29.80 8.95 -10.62
CA ARG A 364 28.87 10.04 -10.96
C ARG A 364 28.44 10.02 -12.41
N ARG A 365 27.93 8.87 -12.87
CA ARG A 365 27.35 8.73 -14.20
C ARG A 365 26.17 9.68 -14.37
N SER A 366 25.91 10.07 -15.63
CA SER A 366 24.79 10.97 -15.95
C SER A 366 23.45 10.24 -15.89
N VAL A 367 23.43 8.95 -16.27
CA VAL A 367 22.27 8.08 -16.06
C VAL A 367 22.42 7.39 -14.71
N LYS A 368 21.59 7.76 -13.73
CA LYS A 368 21.57 7.18 -12.39
C LYS A 368 21.02 5.75 -12.40
N LEU A 369 21.38 4.99 -11.37
CA LEU A 369 20.87 3.66 -11.09
C LEU A 369 19.90 3.74 -9.91
N ARG A 370 18.64 3.45 -10.18
CA ARG A 370 17.60 3.18 -9.17
C ARG A 370 17.50 1.67 -8.96
N VAL A 371 17.37 1.23 -7.71
CA VAL A 371 17.26 -0.18 -7.36
C VAL A 371 15.95 -0.43 -6.62
N LEU A 372 15.13 -1.36 -7.10
CA LEU A 372 13.99 -1.89 -6.35
C LEU A 372 14.34 -3.27 -5.82
N THR A 373 14.02 -3.56 -4.56
CA THR A 373 14.17 -4.89 -3.98
C THR A 373 12.91 -5.71 -4.23
N ALA A 374 13.09 -7.00 -4.52
CA ALA A 374 12.02 -7.96 -4.68
C ALA A 374 12.34 -9.22 -3.87
N ASN A 375 11.42 -9.59 -2.98
CA ASN A 375 11.56 -10.78 -2.17
C ASN A 375 10.86 -11.98 -2.83
N GLY A 376 11.63 -13.04 -3.08
CA GLY A 376 11.12 -14.32 -3.57
C GLY A 376 10.77 -15.32 -2.46
N GLY A 377 10.71 -14.89 -1.20
CA GLY A 377 10.50 -15.74 -0.03
C GLY A 377 11.80 -16.43 0.41
N GLU A 378 11.71 -17.12 1.54
CA GLU A 378 12.76 -17.97 2.09
C GLU A 378 13.24 -18.95 1.02
N ASP A 379 14.57 -19.04 0.88
CA ASP A 379 15.23 -19.85 -0.15
C ASP A 379 14.73 -19.61 -1.58
N MET A 380 14.13 -18.44 -1.86
CA MET A 380 13.50 -18.18 -3.14
C MET A 380 12.43 -19.23 -3.51
N LEU A 381 11.68 -19.78 -2.56
CA LEU A 381 10.65 -20.78 -2.83
C LEU A 381 9.33 -20.19 -3.36
N ARG A 382 9.23 -18.86 -3.47
CA ARG A 382 8.05 -18.11 -3.98
C ARG A 382 8.38 -17.30 -5.24
N GLN A 383 9.32 -17.77 -6.07
CA GLN A 383 9.80 -17.02 -7.26
C GLN A 383 8.68 -16.60 -8.20
N LEU A 384 7.69 -17.47 -8.45
CA LEU A 384 6.60 -17.15 -9.38
C LEU A 384 5.75 -15.98 -8.90
N THR A 385 5.52 -15.86 -7.59
CA THR A 385 4.80 -14.72 -7.03
C THR A 385 5.62 -13.45 -7.18
N ALA A 386 6.89 -13.47 -6.76
CA ALA A 386 7.81 -12.35 -6.91
C ALA A 386 7.87 -11.87 -8.37
N VAL A 387 8.13 -12.78 -9.32
CA VAL A 387 8.25 -12.45 -10.74
C VAL A 387 6.97 -11.84 -11.31
N ARG A 388 5.79 -12.34 -10.94
CA ARG A 388 4.53 -11.72 -11.37
C ARG A 388 4.43 -10.27 -10.87
N LYS A 389 4.82 -10.00 -9.64
CA LYS A 389 4.88 -8.64 -9.08
C LYS A 389 5.91 -7.75 -9.77
N ILE A 390 7.08 -8.29 -10.09
CA ILE A 390 8.08 -7.59 -10.91
C ILE A 390 7.49 -7.18 -12.26
N ILE A 391 6.79 -8.09 -12.95
CA ILE A 391 6.15 -7.82 -14.25
C ILE A 391 5.05 -6.76 -14.09
N GLU A 392 4.23 -6.82 -13.04
CA GLU A 392 3.21 -5.80 -12.74
C GLU A 392 3.82 -4.41 -12.51
N VAL A 393 4.97 -4.33 -11.86
CA VAL A 393 5.72 -3.07 -11.65
C VAL A 393 6.31 -2.58 -12.97
N ALA A 394 7.01 -3.43 -13.72
CA ALA A 394 7.64 -3.05 -15.00
C ALA A 394 6.62 -2.57 -16.06
N ARG A 395 5.39 -3.08 -16.03
CA ARG A 395 4.29 -2.59 -16.90
C ARG A 395 3.85 -1.16 -16.58
N ARG A 396 4.00 -0.71 -15.33
CA ARG A 396 3.63 0.64 -14.88
C ARG A 396 4.81 1.60 -14.89
N ASP A 397 6.01 1.09 -14.62
CA ASP A 397 7.25 1.85 -14.57
C ASP A 397 8.18 1.47 -15.74
N PRO A 398 8.20 2.24 -16.84
CA PRO A 398 9.01 1.94 -18.03
C PRO A 398 10.52 2.17 -17.79
N THR A 399 10.92 2.66 -16.61
CA THR A 399 12.34 2.74 -16.24
C THR A 399 12.90 1.39 -15.80
N VAL A 400 12.05 0.40 -15.50
CA VAL A 400 12.48 -0.96 -15.17
C VAL A 400 13.07 -1.63 -16.42
N VAL A 401 14.36 -1.95 -16.36
CA VAL A 401 15.12 -2.47 -17.52
C VAL A 401 15.43 -3.97 -17.44
N GLY A 402 15.32 -4.58 -16.26
CA GLY A 402 15.63 -5.99 -16.06
C GLY A 402 15.74 -6.36 -14.59
N VAL A 403 16.06 -7.63 -14.36
CA VAL A 403 16.20 -8.25 -13.04
C VAL A 403 17.65 -8.66 -12.81
N VAL A 404 18.17 -8.39 -11.62
CA VAL A 404 19.41 -8.99 -11.11
C VAL A 404 19.06 -9.96 -9.98
N GLY A 405 19.70 -11.11 -9.91
CA GLY A 405 19.45 -12.11 -8.86
C GLY A 405 18.75 -13.36 -9.39
N LEU A 406 17.68 -13.80 -8.72
CA LEU A 406 17.13 -15.17 -8.86
C LEU A 406 18.20 -16.23 -8.61
N GLY A 407 19.04 -15.99 -7.58
CA GLY A 407 20.28 -16.71 -7.31
C GLY A 407 20.12 -18.17 -6.88
N ARG A 408 18.91 -18.71 -6.73
CA ARG A 408 18.69 -20.13 -6.38
C ARG A 408 17.95 -20.86 -7.49
N ASN A 409 18.41 -22.06 -7.84
CA ASN A 409 17.74 -22.96 -8.76
C ASN A 409 16.66 -23.77 -8.03
N THR A 410 15.41 -23.46 -8.28
CA THR A 410 14.25 -24.16 -7.70
C THR A 410 13.41 -24.79 -8.80
N GLN A 411 12.43 -25.60 -8.43
CA GLN A 411 11.44 -26.12 -9.37
C GLN A 411 10.65 -25.01 -10.10
N GLU A 412 10.63 -23.78 -9.56
CA GLU A 412 9.96 -22.63 -10.18
C GLU A 412 10.85 -21.86 -11.17
N SER A 413 12.18 -22.05 -11.16
CA SER A 413 13.14 -21.17 -11.84
C SER A 413 12.99 -21.12 -13.37
N GLU A 414 12.73 -22.24 -14.02
CA GLU A 414 12.44 -22.28 -15.47
C GLU A 414 11.21 -21.42 -15.81
N LYS A 415 10.11 -21.64 -15.08
CA LYS A 415 8.85 -20.95 -15.31
C LYS A 415 8.94 -19.46 -14.95
N ALA A 416 9.67 -19.11 -13.90
CA ALA A 416 9.97 -17.74 -13.54
C ALA A 416 10.76 -17.03 -14.65
N THR A 417 11.82 -17.66 -15.15
CA THR A 417 12.65 -17.14 -16.25
C THR A 417 11.84 -16.98 -17.54
N LYS A 418 10.99 -17.95 -17.86
CA LYS A 418 10.04 -17.91 -18.98
C LYS A 418 9.08 -16.72 -18.90
N LEU A 419 8.50 -16.47 -17.72
CA LEU A 419 7.57 -15.35 -17.53
C LEU A 419 8.25 -13.99 -17.75
N LEU A 420 9.48 -13.83 -17.26
CA LEU A 420 10.27 -12.61 -17.50
C LEU A 420 10.60 -12.45 -18.99
N ARG A 421 10.93 -13.54 -19.69
CA ARG A 421 11.15 -13.55 -21.14
C ARG A 421 9.92 -13.03 -21.90
N GLU A 422 8.74 -13.57 -21.56
CA GLU A 422 7.46 -13.17 -22.17
C GLU A 422 7.11 -11.72 -21.86
N ALA A 423 7.58 -11.19 -20.73
CA ALA A 423 7.45 -9.78 -20.36
C ALA A 423 8.54 -8.87 -20.99
N GLY A 424 9.50 -9.42 -21.73
CA GLY A 424 10.59 -8.66 -22.34
C GLY A 424 11.68 -8.20 -21.36
N LEU A 425 11.79 -8.86 -20.19
CA LEU A 425 12.75 -8.54 -19.15
C LEU A 425 13.91 -9.55 -19.15
N ALA A 426 15.14 -9.04 -19.22
CA ALA A 426 16.34 -9.82 -19.03
C ALA A 426 16.58 -10.12 -17.54
N VAL A 427 17.22 -11.26 -17.27
CA VAL A 427 17.71 -11.68 -15.96
C VAL A 427 19.21 -11.77 -16.03
N VAL A 428 19.91 -10.95 -15.25
CA VAL A 428 21.34 -11.10 -15.00
C VAL A 428 21.51 -11.82 -13.67
N ASN A 429 21.75 -13.11 -13.76
CA ASN A 429 21.81 -13.96 -12.60
C ASN A 429 23.12 -13.80 -11.83
N THR A 430 23.02 -13.87 -10.50
CA THR A 430 24.15 -13.83 -9.59
C THR A 430 24.77 -15.22 -9.42
N THR A 431 24.20 -16.04 -8.53
CA THR A 431 24.83 -17.25 -7.98
C THR A 431 24.10 -18.56 -8.33
N ASN A 432 23.13 -18.51 -9.26
CA ASN A 432 22.45 -19.73 -9.70
C ASN A 432 23.32 -20.41 -10.76
N SER A 433 23.86 -21.57 -10.40
CA SER A 433 24.77 -22.36 -11.22
C SER A 433 24.08 -23.31 -12.20
N SER A 434 22.76 -23.19 -12.42
CA SER A 434 22.04 -24.09 -13.32
C SER A 434 22.70 -24.15 -14.70
N SER A 435 22.85 -25.36 -15.19
CA SER A 435 23.39 -25.58 -16.54
C SER A 435 22.31 -25.45 -17.62
N ASP A 436 21.05 -25.66 -17.25
CA ASP A 436 19.89 -25.65 -18.16
C ASP A 436 19.38 -24.23 -18.46
N LEU A 437 19.25 -23.38 -17.44
CA LEU A 437 18.70 -22.03 -17.58
C LEU A 437 19.38 -21.18 -18.68
N PRO A 438 20.71 -21.04 -18.71
CA PRO A 438 21.36 -20.24 -19.75
C PRO A 438 21.33 -20.91 -21.14
N ARG A 439 21.14 -22.24 -21.23
CA ARG A 439 20.98 -22.96 -22.51
C ARG A 439 19.60 -22.76 -23.12
N GLU A 440 18.56 -22.76 -22.29
CA GLU A 440 17.16 -22.77 -22.76
C GLU A 440 16.54 -21.36 -22.87
N TYR A 441 17.04 -20.40 -22.09
CA TYR A 441 16.40 -19.09 -21.95
C TYR A 441 17.32 -17.95 -22.42
N PRO A 442 17.06 -17.34 -23.60
CA PRO A 442 17.92 -16.29 -24.15
C PRO A 442 17.86 -14.95 -23.40
N ASN A 443 16.91 -14.78 -22.47
CA ASN A 443 16.85 -13.64 -21.57
C ASN A 443 17.63 -13.87 -20.27
N TYR A 444 18.27 -15.02 -20.10
CA TYR A 444 19.04 -15.38 -18.91
C TYR A 444 20.53 -15.21 -19.16
N PHE A 445 21.20 -14.46 -18.28
CA PHE A 445 22.62 -14.12 -18.37
C PHE A 445 23.30 -14.49 -17.05
N GLY A 446 23.95 -15.65 -16.99
CA GLY A 446 24.61 -16.16 -15.78
C GLY A 446 25.99 -15.56 -15.56
N LEU A 447 26.32 -15.23 -14.31
CA LEU A 447 27.70 -14.96 -13.90
C LEU A 447 28.36 -16.15 -13.19
N ALA A 448 27.55 -17.00 -12.56
CA ALA A 448 28.01 -18.21 -11.91
C ALA A 448 28.50 -19.23 -12.94
N ALA A 449 29.63 -19.89 -12.66
CA ALA A 449 30.04 -21.08 -13.38
C ALA A 449 28.94 -22.14 -13.25
N THR A 450 28.60 -22.79 -14.37
CA THR A 450 27.52 -23.78 -14.36
C THR A 450 27.94 -25.04 -13.59
N ASP A 451 26.97 -25.83 -13.13
CA ASP A 451 27.24 -27.10 -12.44
C ASP A 451 28.15 -28.01 -13.29
N GLU A 452 27.99 -28.01 -14.63
CA GLU A 452 28.88 -28.70 -15.57
C GLU A 452 30.31 -28.14 -15.61
N GLU A 453 30.49 -26.81 -15.59
CA GLU A 453 31.81 -26.19 -15.55
C GLU A 453 32.53 -26.47 -14.22
N GLN A 454 31.80 -26.39 -13.12
CA GLN A 454 32.31 -26.68 -11.79
C GLN A 454 32.77 -28.14 -11.68
N THR A 455 31.91 -29.07 -12.07
CA THR A 455 32.23 -30.50 -12.06
C THR A 455 33.33 -30.85 -13.05
N HIS A 456 33.42 -30.18 -14.20
CA HIS A 456 34.58 -30.34 -15.09
C HIS A 456 35.90 -30.01 -14.38
N ALA A 457 35.97 -28.88 -13.67
CA ALA A 457 37.16 -28.48 -12.93
C ALA A 457 37.47 -29.42 -11.75
N LEU A 458 36.46 -29.84 -10.99
CA LEU A 458 36.61 -30.88 -9.95
C LEU A 458 37.12 -32.21 -10.55
N GLY A 459 36.66 -32.57 -11.75
CA GLY A 459 37.08 -33.76 -12.48
C GLY A 459 38.57 -33.79 -12.81
N LEU A 460 39.23 -32.64 -12.93
CA LEU A 460 40.69 -32.55 -13.12
C LEU A 460 41.45 -32.99 -11.88
N VAL A 461 40.91 -32.68 -10.69
CA VAL A 461 41.44 -33.13 -9.40
C VAL A 461 41.09 -34.60 -9.19
N ALA A 462 39.84 -34.98 -9.41
CA ALA A 462 39.34 -36.34 -9.25
C ALA A 462 40.12 -37.36 -10.10
N ARG A 463 40.43 -37.02 -11.36
CA ARG A 463 41.22 -37.88 -12.25
C ARG A 463 42.64 -38.13 -11.74
N GLN A 464 43.26 -37.13 -11.11
CA GLN A 464 44.60 -37.30 -10.54
C GLN A 464 44.58 -38.18 -9.31
N ILE A 465 43.55 -38.03 -8.47
CA ILE A 465 43.33 -38.89 -7.30
C ILE A 465 43.07 -40.34 -7.74
N ALA A 466 42.17 -40.55 -8.70
CA ALA A 466 41.82 -41.87 -9.22
C ALA A 466 43.03 -42.65 -9.76
N ARG A 467 43.98 -41.97 -10.44
CA ARG A 467 45.21 -42.59 -10.96
C ARG A 467 46.16 -43.10 -9.86
N GLY A 468 46.04 -42.58 -8.64
CA GLY A 468 46.83 -43.02 -7.49
C GLY A 468 46.21 -44.19 -6.73
N LEU A 469 45.03 -44.66 -7.12
CA LEU A 469 44.28 -45.72 -6.44
C LEU A 469 44.22 -46.99 -7.29
N ASP A 470 44.25 -48.15 -6.64
CA ASP A 470 43.94 -49.42 -7.29
C ASP A 470 42.43 -49.63 -7.26
N ARG A 471 41.81 -49.76 -8.45
CA ARG A 471 40.35 -49.82 -8.64
C ARG A 471 39.61 -48.72 -7.83
N PRO A 472 39.72 -47.43 -8.21
CA PRO A 472 39.04 -46.35 -7.51
C PRO A 472 37.51 -46.54 -7.53
N HIS A 473 36.85 -46.48 -6.37
CA HIS A 473 35.39 -46.58 -6.23
C HIS A 473 34.78 -45.27 -5.72
N ALA A 474 33.65 -44.86 -6.30
CA ALA A 474 32.95 -43.67 -5.83
C ALA A 474 31.43 -43.77 -5.89
N ILE A 475 30.76 -42.98 -5.07
CA ILE A 475 29.29 -42.85 -5.05
C ILE A 475 28.86 -41.38 -5.09
N VAL A 476 27.59 -41.16 -5.39
CA VAL A 476 26.94 -39.87 -5.20
C VAL A 476 25.97 -39.96 -4.03
N LEU A 477 26.02 -38.96 -3.15
CA LEU A 477 25.08 -38.75 -2.05
C LEU A 477 24.31 -37.45 -2.31
N SER A 478 22.99 -37.53 -2.50
CA SER A 478 22.15 -36.36 -2.81
C SER A 478 20.89 -36.31 -1.93
N ARG A 479 20.24 -35.15 -1.89
CA ARG A 479 18.87 -35.06 -1.35
C ARG A 479 17.92 -35.96 -2.16
N GLU A 480 16.86 -36.45 -1.52
CA GLU A 480 15.78 -37.14 -2.21
C GLU A 480 14.92 -36.16 -3.01
N ASP A 481 14.67 -36.48 -4.28
CA ASP A 481 13.69 -35.79 -5.13
C ASP A 481 12.25 -36.18 -4.74
N ARG A 482 11.93 -36.18 -3.43
CA ARG A 482 10.63 -36.55 -2.85
C ARG A 482 10.30 -35.65 -1.66
N ASN A 483 9.03 -35.62 -1.25
CA ASN A 483 8.56 -34.99 -0.01
C ASN A 483 8.83 -33.48 0.13
N GLY A 484 8.67 -32.70 -0.93
CA GLY A 484 8.63 -31.24 -0.82
C GLY A 484 9.99 -30.54 -0.88
N ASP A 485 11.08 -31.24 -1.22
CA ASP A 485 12.31 -30.56 -1.66
C ASP A 485 12.06 -29.87 -3.01
N LEU A 486 11.96 -28.54 -2.97
CA LEU A 486 11.76 -27.69 -4.14
C LEU A 486 13.09 -27.25 -4.78
N ASP A 487 14.22 -27.77 -4.28
CA ASP A 487 15.56 -27.43 -4.72
C ASP A 487 15.99 -28.24 -5.95
N ARG A 488 16.12 -27.58 -7.10
CA ARG A 488 16.54 -28.23 -8.34
C ARG A 488 18.06 -28.36 -8.46
N TYR A 489 18.80 -27.54 -7.72
CA TYR A 489 20.27 -27.54 -7.72
C TYR A 489 20.85 -28.90 -7.31
N THR A 490 20.31 -29.53 -6.27
CA THR A 490 20.85 -30.81 -5.76
C THR A 490 20.70 -31.93 -6.78
N ALA A 491 19.60 -31.93 -7.55
CA ALA A 491 19.39 -32.87 -8.65
C ALA A 491 20.37 -32.62 -9.82
N GLU A 492 20.56 -31.37 -10.26
CA GLU A 492 21.55 -31.05 -11.32
C GLU A 492 22.98 -31.40 -10.87
N GLN A 493 23.34 -31.10 -9.62
CA GLN A 493 24.63 -31.45 -9.01
C GLN A 493 24.84 -32.96 -8.90
N ARG A 494 23.81 -33.74 -8.57
CA ARG A 494 23.88 -35.21 -8.55
C ARG A 494 24.25 -35.74 -9.93
N ASP A 495 23.56 -35.27 -10.96
CA ASP A 495 23.74 -35.77 -12.33
C ASP A 495 25.11 -35.36 -12.90
N ALA A 496 25.51 -34.10 -12.68
CA ALA A 496 26.83 -33.59 -13.07
C ALA A 496 27.97 -34.29 -12.29
N GLY A 497 27.82 -34.47 -10.98
CA GLY A 497 28.79 -35.14 -10.12
C GLY A 497 28.98 -36.62 -10.47
N ARG A 498 27.88 -37.33 -10.74
CA ARG A 498 27.91 -38.73 -11.22
C ARG A 498 28.72 -38.84 -12.50
N LYS A 499 28.44 -37.97 -13.47
CA LYS A 499 29.15 -37.93 -14.75
C LYS A 499 30.64 -37.63 -14.55
N MET A 500 30.97 -36.65 -13.71
CA MET A 500 32.34 -36.27 -13.39
C MET A 500 33.15 -37.43 -12.80
N LEU A 501 32.60 -38.17 -11.83
CA LEU A 501 33.27 -39.32 -11.20
C LEU A 501 33.57 -40.41 -12.23
N ALA A 502 32.60 -40.74 -13.09
CA ALA A 502 32.77 -41.72 -14.16
C ALA A 502 33.86 -41.27 -15.16
N ASP A 503 33.82 -40.02 -15.61
CA ASP A 503 34.77 -39.45 -16.57
C ASP A 503 36.20 -39.32 -15.97
N ALA A 504 36.31 -39.21 -14.65
CA ALA A 504 37.56 -39.19 -13.89
C ALA A 504 38.20 -40.58 -13.72
N GLY A 505 37.43 -41.66 -13.94
CA GLY A 505 37.89 -43.04 -13.89
C GLY A 505 37.54 -43.82 -12.63
N PHE A 506 36.61 -43.32 -11.81
CA PHE A 506 36.06 -44.09 -10.68
C PHE A 506 35.04 -45.13 -11.17
N GLU A 507 35.03 -46.32 -10.56
CA GLU A 507 33.95 -47.29 -10.66
C GLU A 507 32.74 -46.76 -9.87
N PRO A 508 31.62 -46.39 -10.55
CA PRO A 508 30.48 -45.80 -9.87
C PRO A 508 29.69 -46.86 -9.10
N GLY A 509 29.40 -46.58 -7.82
CA GLY A 509 28.44 -47.33 -7.03
C GLY A 509 27.02 -46.82 -7.22
N LYS A 510 26.09 -47.43 -6.47
CA LYS A 510 24.70 -46.99 -6.45
C LYS A 510 24.58 -45.67 -5.68
N ASP A 511 23.90 -44.70 -6.27
CA ASP A 511 23.57 -43.45 -5.59
C ASP A 511 22.80 -43.71 -4.30
N VAL A 512 23.13 -42.92 -3.30
CA VAL A 512 22.47 -42.91 -2.00
C VAL A 512 21.78 -41.57 -1.84
N THR A 513 20.57 -41.60 -1.30
CA THR A 513 19.77 -40.39 -1.07
C THR A 513 19.49 -40.19 0.41
N TYR A 514 19.24 -38.95 0.80
CA TYR A 514 18.81 -38.60 2.16
C TYR A 514 17.64 -37.62 2.15
N ASP A 515 16.82 -37.66 3.21
CA ASP A 515 15.67 -36.79 3.39
C ASP A 515 15.97 -35.60 4.31
N LEU A 516 15.05 -34.63 4.30
CA LEU A 516 15.07 -33.47 5.19
C LEU A 516 13.97 -33.64 6.25
N ALA A 517 14.35 -33.95 7.48
CA ALA A 517 13.43 -34.17 8.61
C ALA A 517 13.75 -33.19 9.76
N GLY A 518 13.55 -31.89 9.51
CA GLY A 518 14.04 -30.82 10.40
C GLY A 518 15.55 -30.60 10.30
N GLY A 519 16.17 -31.07 9.21
CA GLY A 519 17.60 -31.08 8.93
C GLY A 519 17.99 -32.31 8.10
N ALA A 520 19.25 -32.38 7.64
CA ALA A 520 19.75 -33.53 6.88
C ALA A 520 19.71 -34.84 7.68
N SER A 521 18.88 -35.79 7.27
CA SER A 521 18.76 -37.10 7.93
C SER A 521 19.71 -38.12 7.28
N LEU A 522 20.96 -38.10 7.76
CA LEU A 522 22.08 -38.81 7.14
C LEU A 522 22.50 -40.11 7.84
N ASN A 523 21.92 -40.46 8.99
CA ASN A 523 22.34 -41.66 9.75
C ASN A 523 22.21 -42.97 8.95
N THR A 524 21.03 -43.23 8.38
CA THR A 524 20.79 -44.45 7.57
C THR A 524 21.58 -44.45 6.26
N PRO A 525 21.61 -43.35 5.48
CA PRO A 525 22.49 -43.21 4.32
C PRO A 525 23.95 -43.51 4.63
N LEU A 526 24.51 -42.90 5.67
CA LEU A 526 25.93 -43.07 6.03
C LEU A 526 26.22 -44.46 6.57
N THR A 527 25.31 -45.07 7.35
CA THR A 527 25.45 -46.47 7.74
C THR A 527 25.54 -47.39 6.52
N THR A 528 24.68 -47.14 5.52
CA THR A 528 24.67 -47.90 4.26
C THR A 528 25.99 -47.75 3.50
N ILE A 529 26.55 -46.54 3.47
CA ILE A 529 27.81 -46.23 2.77
C ILE A 529 29.01 -46.85 3.50
N CYS A 530 29.11 -46.64 4.81
CA CYS A 530 30.28 -46.99 5.60
C CYS A 530 30.34 -48.49 5.94
N GLN A 531 29.21 -49.20 5.91
CA GLN A 531 29.14 -50.65 6.15
C GLN A 531 28.97 -51.46 4.86
N ALA A 532 29.06 -50.82 3.69
CA ALA A 532 29.06 -51.51 2.42
C ALA A 532 30.25 -52.49 2.32
N GLU A 533 30.09 -53.58 1.57
CA GLU A 533 31.18 -54.53 1.27
C GLU A 533 32.42 -53.82 0.73
N ARG A 534 32.19 -52.76 -0.06
CA ARG A 534 33.21 -51.84 -0.55
C ARG A 534 32.85 -50.41 -0.21
N VAL A 535 33.47 -49.88 0.83
CA VAL A 535 33.41 -48.46 1.18
C VAL A 535 34.05 -47.62 0.05
N PRO A 536 33.43 -46.52 -0.39
CA PRO A 536 33.96 -45.70 -1.48
C PRO A 536 35.24 -44.96 -1.10
N ASP A 537 36.15 -44.83 -2.07
CA ASP A 537 37.34 -43.97 -1.96
C ASP A 537 36.98 -42.49 -2.13
N ALA A 538 35.92 -42.22 -2.90
CA ALA A 538 35.39 -40.87 -3.11
C ALA A 538 33.86 -40.80 -3.05
N LEU A 539 33.35 -39.66 -2.56
CA LEU A 539 31.93 -39.35 -2.49
C LEU A 539 31.68 -37.99 -3.16
N TYR A 540 30.76 -37.93 -4.10
CA TYR A 540 30.22 -36.64 -4.55
C TYR A 540 29.02 -36.28 -3.70
N PHE A 541 29.12 -35.18 -2.95
CA PHE A 541 28.05 -34.68 -2.11
C PHE A 541 27.25 -33.61 -2.86
N ALA A 542 26.07 -33.98 -3.32
CA ALA A 542 25.10 -33.11 -3.97
C ALA A 542 24.06 -32.60 -2.96
N GLY A 543 24.54 -31.90 -1.93
CA GLY A 543 23.75 -31.26 -0.89
C GLY A 543 24.04 -29.77 -0.78
N ARG A 544 23.62 -29.16 0.33
CA ARG A 544 23.87 -27.76 0.65
C ARG A 544 24.80 -27.60 1.86
N VAL A 545 25.29 -26.38 2.08
CA VAL A 545 26.22 -26.07 3.18
C VAL A 545 25.67 -26.45 4.55
N GLU A 546 24.37 -26.29 4.78
CA GLU A 546 23.70 -26.62 6.05
C GLU A 546 23.70 -28.13 6.36
N ASP A 547 23.88 -28.97 5.35
CA ASP A 547 23.89 -30.43 5.51
C ASP A 547 25.29 -30.98 5.87
N VAL A 548 26.34 -30.20 5.57
CA VAL A 548 27.75 -30.63 5.70
C VAL A 548 28.15 -30.98 7.15
N PRO A 549 27.76 -30.24 8.19
CA PRO A 549 28.10 -30.61 9.57
C PRO A 549 27.60 -32.01 9.95
N THR A 550 26.39 -32.38 9.52
CA THR A 550 25.83 -33.71 9.80
C THR A 550 26.54 -34.79 8.98
N LEU A 551 26.86 -34.50 7.72
CA LEU A 551 27.68 -35.40 6.88
C LEU A 551 29.02 -35.70 7.53
N MET A 552 29.76 -34.66 7.92
CA MET A 552 31.12 -34.77 8.43
C MET A 552 31.16 -35.41 9.81
N ARG A 553 30.15 -35.17 10.65
CA ARG A 553 29.95 -35.91 11.90
C ARG A 553 29.74 -37.39 11.64
N GLY A 554 28.80 -37.75 10.77
CA GLY A 554 28.51 -39.15 10.48
C GLY A 554 29.69 -39.89 9.83
N LEU A 555 30.46 -39.23 8.95
CA LEU A 555 31.70 -39.79 8.39
C LEU A 555 32.80 -39.99 9.46
N SER A 556 32.83 -39.15 10.50
CA SER A 556 33.79 -39.25 11.61
C SER A 556 33.42 -40.34 12.62
N GLU A 557 32.14 -40.62 12.79
CA GLU A 557 31.63 -41.52 13.84
C GLU A 557 31.34 -42.95 13.33
N THR A 558 31.03 -43.11 12.04
CA THR A 558 30.61 -44.41 11.50
C THR A 558 31.80 -45.28 11.12
N THR A 559 31.93 -46.45 11.77
CA THR A 559 32.94 -47.47 11.45
C THR A 559 32.90 -47.86 9.97
N GLY A 560 34.08 -47.98 9.35
CA GLY A 560 34.27 -48.23 7.92
C GLY A 560 34.60 -46.96 7.15
N CYS A 561 34.01 -45.81 7.54
CA CYS A 561 34.41 -44.49 7.04
C CYS A 561 35.43 -43.82 7.97
N SER A 562 35.22 -43.90 9.29
CA SER A 562 36.03 -43.18 10.27
C SER A 562 37.49 -43.64 10.33
N ASP A 563 37.78 -44.87 9.92
CA ASP A 563 39.11 -45.49 9.89
C ASP A 563 39.77 -45.47 8.50
N ARG A 564 39.12 -44.90 7.49
CA ARG A 564 39.62 -44.87 6.10
C ARG A 564 39.72 -43.45 5.56
N ARG A 565 40.70 -43.21 4.70
CA ARG A 565 40.80 -41.95 3.97
C ARG A 565 39.73 -41.89 2.89
N MET A 566 38.98 -40.80 2.84
CA MET A 566 37.93 -40.57 1.85
C MET A 566 38.06 -39.18 1.23
N THR A 567 37.84 -39.10 -0.08
CA THR A 567 37.73 -37.81 -0.76
C THR A 567 36.26 -37.43 -0.92
N VAL A 568 35.88 -36.22 -0.52
CA VAL A 568 34.54 -35.69 -0.78
C VAL A 568 34.65 -34.57 -1.81
N PHE A 569 33.85 -34.63 -2.86
CA PHE A 569 33.69 -33.56 -3.84
C PHE A 569 32.32 -32.91 -3.68
N THR A 570 32.20 -31.60 -3.82
CA THR A 570 30.91 -30.91 -3.75
C THR A 570 30.89 -29.61 -4.56
N GLY A 571 29.70 -29.06 -4.78
CA GLY A 571 29.47 -27.86 -5.60
C GLY A 571 29.80 -26.54 -4.88
N ASP A 572 29.35 -25.44 -5.48
CA ASP A 572 29.66 -24.08 -5.03
C ASP A 572 29.03 -23.66 -3.70
N ASP A 573 27.92 -24.28 -3.30
CA ASP A 573 27.12 -23.81 -2.16
C ASP A 573 27.95 -23.74 -0.86
N LEU A 574 28.98 -24.60 -0.79
CA LEU A 574 29.92 -24.69 0.31
C LEU A 574 30.81 -23.45 0.48
N THR A 575 30.89 -22.56 -0.52
CA THR A 575 31.64 -21.30 -0.41
C THR A 575 31.12 -20.39 0.72
N LYS A 576 29.90 -20.62 1.20
CA LYS A 576 29.28 -19.91 2.33
C LYS A 576 29.79 -20.38 3.70
N GLY A 577 30.41 -21.57 3.78
CA GLY A 577 30.92 -22.12 5.02
C GLY A 577 32.21 -21.42 5.45
N THR A 578 32.29 -21.05 6.74
CA THR A 578 33.51 -20.44 7.30
C THR A 578 34.51 -21.49 7.78
N PHE A 579 34.02 -22.68 8.19
CA PHE A 579 34.81 -23.80 8.73
C PHE A 579 35.64 -23.48 9.99
N ASP A 580 35.28 -22.42 10.71
CA ASP A 580 36.00 -21.97 11.90
C ASP A 580 35.85 -22.93 13.09
N ASP A 581 34.73 -23.66 13.14
CA ASP A 581 34.53 -24.73 14.10
C ASP A 581 35.34 -25.96 13.69
N SER A 582 36.37 -26.24 14.50
CA SER A 582 37.26 -27.43 14.51
C SER A 582 36.60 -28.81 14.32
N THR A 583 35.27 -28.89 14.37
CA THR A 583 34.46 -30.10 14.24
C THR A 583 33.78 -30.25 12.88
N SER A 584 33.91 -29.27 11.96
CA SER A 584 33.14 -29.23 10.71
C SER A 584 33.63 -30.18 9.60
N ILE A 585 34.88 -30.66 9.63
CA ILE A 585 35.44 -31.59 8.63
C ILE A 585 35.98 -32.84 9.33
N ALA A 586 35.66 -34.03 8.83
CA ALA A 586 36.18 -35.28 9.39
C ALA A 586 37.70 -35.40 9.18
N ALA A 587 38.43 -35.95 10.15
CA ALA A 587 39.91 -35.96 10.15
C ALA A 587 40.50 -36.78 8.98
N ASN A 588 39.80 -37.84 8.57
CA ASN A 588 40.20 -38.70 7.45
C ASN A 588 39.52 -38.30 6.13
N VAL A 589 38.85 -37.14 6.07
CA VAL A 589 38.21 -36.63 4.85
C VAL A 589 39.04 -35.49 4.26
N THR A 590 39.27 -35.56 2.96
CA THR A 590 39.71 -34.42 2.15
C THR A 590 38.53 -33.93 1.34
N LEU A 591 38.08 -32.70 1.59
CA LEU A 591 36.93 -32.11 0.91
C LEU A 591 37.42 -31.15 -0.19
N TYR A 592 36.92 -31.34 -1.41
CA TYR A 592 37.12 -30.42 -2.52
C TYR A 592 35.79 -29.80 -2.91
N HIS A 593 35.77 -28.48 -3.08
CA HIS A 593 34.57 -27.79 -3.52
C HIS A 593 34.88 -26.68 -4.52
N SER A 594 33.88 -26.35 -5.33
CA SER A 594 33.95 -25.21 -6.23
C SER A 594 33.65 -23.92 -5.47
N SER A 595 34.13 -22.79 -5.97
CA SER A 595 33.72 -21.45 -5.55
C SER A 595 33.56 -20.57 -6.78
N LEU A 596 32.47 -19.82 -6.84
CA LEU A 596 32.07 -19.03 -8.00
C LEU A 596 32.85 -17.71 -8.15
N ALA A 597 33.55 -17.28 -7.09
CA ALA A 597 34.24 -15.99 -7.06
C ALA A 597 35.76 -16.20 -6.90
N PRO A 598 36.54 -16.09 -8.00
CA PRO A 598 38.00 -16.14 -7.92
C PRO A 598 38.57 -14.79 -7.45
N LEU A 599 38.39 -14.48 -6.16
CA LEU A 599 38.63 -13.16 -5.57
C LEU A 599 40.06 -12.62 -5.76
N ASP A 600 41.04 -13.52 -5.76
CA ASP A 600 42.47 -13.23 -5.91
C ASP A 600 42.91 -13.07 -7.38
N ARG A 601 42.05 -13.46 -8.34
CA ARG A 601 42.37 -13.47 -9.79
C ARG A 601 41.61 -12.42 -10.59
N GLY A 602 40.79 -11.62 -9.92
CA GLY A 602 40.06 -10.51 -10.52
C GLY A 602 40.96 -9.46 -11.18
N LYS A 603 40.38 -8.69 -12.11
CA LYS A 603 41.10 -7.57 -12.76
C LYS A 603 40.98 -6.25 -11.99
N ASN A 604 39.96 -6.13 -11.13
CA ASN A 604 39.73 -4.93 -10.32
C ASN A 604 39.91 -5.20 -8.81
N LEU A 605 41.16 -5.30 -8.35
CA LEU A 605 41.46 -5.44 -6.92
C LEU A 605 41.14 -4.17 -6.11
N GLY A 606 41.00 -3.02 -6.76
CA GLY A 606 40.60 -1.76 -6.11
C GLY A 606 39.19 -1.79 -5.53
N PHE A 607 38.31 -2.61 -6.11
CA PHE A 607 36.93 -2.84 -5.65
C PHE A 607 36.85 -3.10 -4.15
N TYR A 608 37.69 -4.00 -3.62
CA TYR A 608 37.62 -4.42 -2.21
C TYR A 608 37.85 -3.24 -1.25
N GLY A 609 38.83 -2.38 -1.56
CA GLY A 609 39.09 -1.17 -0.77
C GLY A 609 37.99 -0.12 -0.89
N ASP A 610 37.39 0.04 -2.07
CA ASP A 610 36.25 0.95 -2.27
C ASP A 610 34.97 0.46 -1.58
N ALA A 611 34.72 -0.85 -1.61
CA ALA A 611 33.63 -1.50 -0.90
C ALA A 611 33.75 -1.27 0.60
N TYR A 612 34.92 -1.52 1.18
CA TYR A 612 35.19 -1.25 2.60
C TYR A 612 34.94 0.21 2.97
N ARG A 613 35.50 1.16 2.20
CA ARG A 613 35.28 2.61 2.43
C ARG A 613 33.81 3.01 2.34
N THR A 614 33.05 2.39 1.45
CA THR A 614 31.63 2.66 1.27
C THR A 614 30.81 2.14 2.43
N LEU A 615 31.05 0.88 2.81
CA LEU A 615 30.33 0.20 3.90
C LEU A 615 30.68 0.79 5.27
N ARG A 616 31.91 1.30 5.46
CA ARG A 616 32.31 2.02 6.68
C ARG A 616 31.34 3.14 7.10
N ARG A 617 30.64 3.75 6.15
CA ARG A 617 29.65 4.82 6.42
C ARG A 617 28.30 4.31 6.93
N LEU A 618 28.05 3.00 6.80
CA LEU A 618 26.82 2.36 7.24
C LEU A 618 26.92 1.78 8.65
N HIS A 619 28.14 1.62 9.18
CA HIS A 619 28.38 1.14 10.54
C HIS A 619 27.70 2.04 11.59
N PRO A 620 27.24 1.46 12.71
CA PRO A 620 26.83 2.21 13.88
C PRO A 620 27.99 3.10 14.41
N GLU A 621 27.65 4.19 15.10
CA GLU A 621 28.67 5.09 15.67
C GLU A 621 29.55 4.34 16.68
N GLY A 622 30.87 4.29 16.42
CA GLY A 622 31.87 3.69 17.32
C GLY A 622 32.19 2.22 17.09
N GLU A 623 31.50 1.52 16.18
CA GLU A 623 31.68 0.09 15.92
C GLU A 623 32.32 -0.14 14.53
N VAL A 624 33.58 0.25 14.33
CA VAL A 624 34.26 -0.02 13.05
C VAL A 624 35.21 -1.19 13.20
N THR A 625 34.96 -2.26 12.44
CA THR A 625 35.93 -3.35 12.26
C THR A 625 37.01 -2.91 11.26
N GLU A 626 38.28 -2.90 11.68
CA GLU A 626 39.41 -2.62 10.80
C GLU A 626 39.84 -3.86 10.03
N LEU A 627 40.27 -3.66 8.78
CA LEU A 627 40.91 -4.71 8.00
C LEU A 627 42.20 -5.16 8.70
N VAL A 628 42.44 -6.47 8.71
CA VAL A 628 43.67 -7.04 9.29
C VAL A 628 44.89 -6.52 8.51
N SER A 629 45.77 -5.82 9.21
CA SER A 629 46.98 -5.23 8.61
C SER A 629 47.85 -6.31 7.95
N GLY A 630 48.31 -6.03 6.73
CA GLY A 630 49.18 -6.91 5.95
C GLY A 630 48.47 -8.04 5.19
N ARG A 631 47.14 -8.20 5.34
CA ARG A 631 46.34 -9.12 4.52
C ARG A 631 45.63 -8.37 3.37
N PRO A 632 45.57 -8.96 2.16
CA PRO A 632 44.76 -8.40 1.09
C PRO A 632 43.28 -8.29 1.49
N ALA A 633 42.63 -7.19 1.11
CA ALA A 633 41.23 -6.94 1.47
C ALA A 633 40.24 -7.98 0.91
N TYR A 634 40.61 -8.70 -0.15
CA TYR A 634 39.79 -9.77 -0.73
C TYR A 634 39.80 -11.06 0.11
N GLU A 635 40.70 -11.19 1.08
CA GLU A 635 40.75 -12.31 2.03
C GLU A 635 39.87 -12.08 3.27
N ASP A 636 39.20 -10.92 3.35
CA ASP A 636 38.27 -10.62 4.45
C ASP A 636 36.97 -11.44 4.33
N ASP A 637 36.44 -11.89 5.47
CA ASP A 637 35.23 -12.72 5.54
C ASP A 637 33.99 -12.03 4.93
N LEU A 638 34.00 -10.69 4.83
CA LEU A 638 32.99 -9.93 4.09
C LEU A 638 32.82 -10.39 2.63
N PHE A 639 33.89 -10.88 2.01
CA PHE A 639 33.89 -11.29 0.61
C PHE A 639 34.05 -12.80 0.42
N ALA A 640 34.27 -13.57 1.49
CA ALA A 640 34.65 -14.98 1.43
C ALA A 640 33.63 -15.87 0.69
N SER A 641 32.33 -15.53 0.78
CA SER A 641 31.28 -16.25 0.04
C SER A 641 31.25 -15.92 -1.46
N GLY A 642 31.85 -14.81 -1.88
CA GLY A 642 31.79 -14.30 -3.25
C GLY A 642 30.47 -13.66 -3.65
N GLN A 643 29.40 -13.76 -2.86
CA GLN A 643 28.06 -13.32 -3.24
C GLN A 643 27.98 -11.81 -3.46
N THR A 644 28.59 -11.02 -2.56
CA THR A 644 28.73 -9.56 -2.68
C THR A 644 29.44 -9.16 -3.98
N VAL A 645 30.44 -9.94 -4.39
CA VAL A 645 31.31 -9.62 -5.53
C VAL A 645 30.63 -9.95 -6.86
N ILE A 646 29.94 -11.09 -6.90
CA ILE A 646 29.20 -11.54 -8.08
C ILE A 646 27.97 -10.66 -8.30
N SER A 647 27.22 -10.33 -7.25
CA SER A 647 26.06 -9.42 -7.35
C SER A 647 26.44 -8.02 -7.79
N TYR A 648 27.54 -7.45 -7.28
CA TYR A 648 28.10 -6.21 -7.79
C TYR A 648 28.37 -6.28 -9.30
N SER A 649 29.02 -7.35 -9.75
CA SER A 649 29.37 -7.55 -11.17
C SER A 649 28.12 -7.76 -12.05
N ALA A 650 27.10 -8.45 -11.53
CA ALA A 650 25.83 -8.67 -12.20
C ALA A 650 25.06 -7.35 -12.40
N THR A 651 24.97 -6.54 -11.34
CA THR A 651 24.37 -5.20 -11.42
C THR A 651 25.16 -4.30 -12.36
N ALA A 652 26.50 -4.38 -12.36
CA ALA A 652 27.33 -3.62 -13.28
C ALA A 652 27.07 -3.99 -14.75
N ALA A 653 26.91 -5.28 -15.05
CA ALA A 653 26.64 -5.76 -16.39
C ALA A 653 25.24 -5.35 -16.89
N LEU A 654 24.21 -5.45 -16.05
CA LEU A 654 22.87 -4.97 -16.40
C LEU A 654 22.84 -3.46 -16.59
N TYR A 655 23.48 -2.72 -15.69
CA TYR A 655 23.58 -1.26 -15.79
C TYR A 655 24.35 -0.82 -17.04
N ASP A 656 25.49 -1.45 -17.38
CA ASP A 656 26.23 -1.13 -18.60
C ASP A 656 25.35 -1.29 -19.84
N ALA A 657 24.58 -2.37 -19.93
CA ALA A 657 23.67 -2.59 -21.05
C ALA A 657 22.53 -1.54 -21.07
N ALA A 658 22.00 -1.17 -19.91
CA ALA A 658 20.85 -0.27 -19.78
C ALA A 658 21.20 1.22 -19.94
N ALA A 659 22.47 1.58 -19.72
CA ALA A 659 22.95 2.96 -19.73
C ALA A 659 24.16 3.16 -20.66
N ARG A 660 24.39 2.26 -21.63
CA ARG A 660 25.58 2.28 -22.47
C ARG A 660 25.80 3.62 -23.17
N GLY A 661 27.01 4.15 -23.01
CA GLY A 661 27.38 5.47 -23.52
C GLY A 661 26.63 6.61 -22.82
N ASP A 662 26.27 6.40 -21.55
CA ASP A 662 25.55 7.36 -20.72
C ASP A 662 24.20 7.78 -21.32
N LYS A 663 23.54 6.81 -21.97
CA LYS A 663 22.20 6.95 -22.57
C LYS A 663 21.27 5.87 -22.05
N ARG A 664 20.13 6.30 -21.50
CA ARG A 664 19.07 5.42 -21.03
C ARG A 664 18.54 4.54 -22.18
N ARG A 665 18.41 3.25 -21.91
CA ARG A 665 17.82 2.24 -22.80
C ARG A 665 16.51 1.72 -22.22
N SER A 666 15.62 1.31 -23.10
CA SER A 666 14.44 0.52 -22.74
C SER A 666 14.82 -0.90 -22.31
N ALA A 667 13.90 -1.64 -21.68
CA ALA A 667 14.13 -3.05 -21.33
C ALA A 667 14.53 -3.92 -22.55
N ALA A 668 13.85 -3.72 -23.69
CA ALA A 668 14.14 -4.48 -24.92
C ALA A 668 15.54 -4.16 -25.49
N GLU A 669 15.92 -2.87 -25.52
CA GLU A 669 17.27 -2.46 -25.92
C GLU A 669 18.32 -2.98 -24.93
N THR A 670 18.03 -2.96 -23.64
CA THR A 670 18.91 -3.48 -22.58
C THR A 670 19.19 -4.95 -22.80
N TRP A 671 18.13 -5.76 -23.02
CA TRP A 671 18.27 -7.18 -23.34
C TRP A 671 19.11 -7.39 -24.60
N ALA A 672 18.81 -6.69 -25.70
CA ALA A 672 19.61 -6.82 -26.93
C ALA A 672 21.09 -6.45 -26.71
N THR A 673 21.33 -5.43 -25.87
CA THR A 673 22.67 -4.91 -25.56
C THR A 673 23.45 -5.85 -24.63
N LEU A 674 22.78 -6.58 -23.74
CA LEU A 674 23.42 -7.55 -22.84
C LEU A 674 24.27 -8.57 -23.60
N HIS A 675 23.81 -9.07 -24.76
CA HIS A 675 24.58 -9.98 -25.63
C HIS A 675 25.89 -9.41 -26.19
N THR A 676 26.18 -8.14 -25.95
CA THR A 676 27.39 -7.44 -26.38
C THR A 676 28.16 -6.82 -25.21
N VAL A 677 27.75 -7.11 -23.98
CA VAL A 677 28.49 -6.70 -22.78
C VAL A 677 29.86 -7.39 -22.77
N ASP A 678 30.88 -6.58 -22.49
CA ASP A 678 32.26 -7.00 -22.30
C ASP A 678 32.94 -6.08 -21.27
N LEU A 679 32.80 -6.41 -19.99
CA LEU A 679 33.34 -5.65 -18.87
C LEU A 679 34.69 -6.22 -18.45
N ASN A 680 35.75 -5.61 -18.95
CA ASN A 680 37.13 -6.08 -18.77
C ASN A 680 37.78 -5.75 -17.41
N ASN A 681 37.09 -5.05 -16.50
CA ASN A 681 37.66 -4.58 -15.24
C ASN A 681 36.76 -4.90 -14.04
N MET A 682 36.36 -6.17 -13.88
CA MET A 682 35.50 -6.62 -12.80
C MET A 682 36.29 -7.39 -11.73
N PRO A 683 35.81 -7.43 -10.47
CA PRO A 683 36.51 -8.10 -9.37
C PRO A 683 36.58 -9.63 -9.51
N THR A 684 35.75 -10.24 -10.36
CA THR A 684 35.87 -11.68 -10.71
C THR A 684 36.62 -11.93 -12.02
N GLY A 685 36.99 -10.88 -12.77
CA GLY A 685 37.67 -10.99 -14.06
C GLY A 685 37.00 -10.15 -15.15
N THR A 686 36.68 -10.77 -16.28
CA THR A 686 35.98 -10.16 -17.41
C THR A 686 34.59 -10.76 -17.56
N ILE A 687 33.55 -9.92 -17.54
CA ILE A 687 32.16 -10.36 -17.73
C ILE A 687 31.77 -10.16 -19.18
N SER A 688 31.44 -11.24 -19.89
CA SER A 688 30.98 -11.19 -21.28
C SER A 688 29.86 -12.17 -21.56
N PHE A 689 28.83 -11.71 -22.25
CA PHE A 689 27.61 -12.48 -22.56
C PHE A 689 27.40 -12.73 -24.06
N SER A 690 28.46 -12.73 -24.86
CA SER A 690 28.34 -12.94 -26.30
C SER A 690 27.54 -14.22 -26.63
N ARG A 691 26.69 -14.16 -27.67
CA ARG A 691 25.58 -15.09 -28.05
C ARG A 691 25.84 -16.61 -28.05
N ALA A 692 27.03 -17.09 -27.74
CA ALA A 692 27.42 -18.49 -27.87
C ALA A 692 27.81 -19.18 -26.56
N ARG A 693 27.61 -18.58 -25.36
CA ARG A 693 28.49 -18.90 -24.23
C ARG A 693 27.83 -19.29 -22.90
N SER A 694 27.48 -20.57 -22.73
CA SER A 694 27.03 -21.11 -21.43
C SER A 694 27.43 -22.56 -21.17
N SER A 695 28.31 -23.13 -21.98
CA SER A 695 28.80 -24.50 -21.86
C SER A 695 30.24 -24.52 -21.34
N VAL A 696 30.69 -25.69 -20.86
CA VAL A 696 32.11 -25.95 -20.52
C VAL A 696 33.06 -25.51 -21.65
N SER A 697 32.62 -25.66 -22.90
CA SER A 697 33.44 -25.31 -24.07
C SER A 697 33.65 -23.80 -24.24
N ASP A 698 32.81 -22.98 -23.61
CA ASP A 698 32.87 -21.53 -23.71
C ASP A 698 33.80 -20.91 -22.67
N ASN A 699 33.99 -21.59 -21.54
CA ASN A 699 35.00 -21.30 -20.53
C ASN A 699 35.01 -19.85 -20.01
N VAL A 700 33.85 -19.19 -19.96
CA VAL A 700 33.75 -17.75 -19.67
C VAL A 700 33.58 -17.41 -18.19
N HIS A 701 33.12 -18.33 -17.35
CA HIS A 701 32.88 -18.02 -15.94
C HIS A 701 34.17 -18.15 -15.11
N GLY A 702 34.27 -17.34 -14.07
CA GLY A 702 35.35 -17.46 -13.08
C GLY A 702 35.00 -18.56 -12.08
N LEU A 703 35.99 -19.33 -11.66
CA LEU A 703 35.81 -20.32 -10.58
C LEU A 703 37.13 -20.68 -9.92
N ASN A 704 37.05 -21.12 -8.68
CA ASN A 704 38.13 -21.73 -7.91
C ASN A 704 37.75 -23.14 -7.47
N ILE A 705 38.72 -24.04 -7.37
CA ILE A 705 38.61 -25.30 -6.63
C ILE A 705 39.37 -25.15 -5.32
N VAL A 706 38.68 -25.36 -4.22
CA VAL A 706 39.19 -25.21 -2.86
C VAL A 706 39.26 -26.59 -2.21
N LYS A 707 40.40 -26.89 -1.60
CA LYS A 707 40.63 -28.04 -0.74
C LYS A 707 40.44 -27.63 0.70
N VAL A 708 39.73 -28.45 1.46
CA VAL A 708 39.52 -28.31 2.89
C VAL A 708 39.95 -29.61 3.57
N VAL A 709 40.86 -29.49 4.53
CA VAL A 709 41.38 -30.61 5.32
C VAL A 709 41.40 -30.23 6.80
N ARG A 710 41.37 -31.22 7.70
CA ARG A 710 41.54 -31.00 9.14
C ARG A 710 42.80 -31.70 9.64
N PRO A 711 43.97 -31.04 9.60
CA PRO A 711 45.23 -31.62 10.09
C PRO A 711 45.36 -31.58 11.62
N GLY A 712 44.55 -30.75 12.31
CA GLY A 712 44.59 -30.54 13.76
C GLY A 712 43.20 -30.15 14.29
N PRO A 713 43.10 -29.25 15.28
CA PRO A 713 41.80 -28.76 15.72
C PRO A 713 41.10 -28.02 14.58
N SER A 714 41.72 -27.02 13.95
CA SER A 714 41.07 -26.21 12.91
C SER A 714 41.15 -26.83 11.51
N ALA A 715 40.16 -26.51 10.67
CA ALA A 715 40.21 -26.80 9.24
C ALA A 715 41.17 -25.83 8.53
N GLU A 716 41.87 -26.33 7.52
CA GLU A 716 42.72 -25.54 6.62
C GLU A 716 42.09 -25.52 5.23
N ARG A 717 42.03 -24.33 4.63
CA ARG A 717 41.50 -24.10 3.29
C ARG A 717 42.65 -23.72 2.36
N THR A 718 42.83 -24.48 1.28
CA THR A 718 43.86 -24.22 0.29
C THR A 718 43.28 -24.19 -1.11
N LEU A 719 43.69 -23.21 -1.90
CA LEU A 719 43.28 -23.06 -3.28
C LEU A 719 44.08 -24.02 -4.17
N VAL A 720 43.38 -24.93 -4.84
CA VAL A 720 43.98 -26.01 -5.66
C VAL A 720 44.25 -25.54 -7.07
N CYS A 721 43.24 -24.91 -7.68
CA CYS A 721 43.31 -24.27 -8.98
C CYS A 721 42.16 -23.29 -9.13
N GLY A 722 42.21 -22.47 -10.17
CA GLY A 722 41.14 -21.52 -10.46
C GLY A 722 41.50 -20.64 -11.65
N LYS A 723 40.48 -20.01 -12.21
CA LYS A 723 40.60 -19.08 -13.33
C LYS A 723 39.71 -17.86 -13.12
N PRO A 724 40.12 -16.67 -13.59
CA PRO A 724 39.23 -15.52 -13.63
C PRO A 724 38.11 -15.72 -14.65
N ALA A 725 37.02 -14.96 -14.50
CA ALA A 725 36.00 -14.83 -15.53
C ALA A 725 36.61 -14.20 -16.80
N GLY A 726 36.06 -14.55 -17.96
CA GLY A 726 36.47 -14.10 -19.28
C GLY A 726 37.05 -15.21 -20.16
N ILE A 727 37.62 -14.82 -21.30
CA ILE A 727 38.29 -15.75 -22.22
C ILE A 727 39.66 -16.11 -21.63
N ALA A 728 39.67 -17.00 -20.64
CA ALA A 728 40.87 -17.68 -20.15
C ALA A 728 41.07 -19.00 -20.90
N PRO A 729 42.28 -19.59 -20.92
CA PRO A 729 42.44 -21.00 -21.26
C PRO A 729 41.61 -21.88 -20.31
N PRO A 730 41.00 -22.98 -20.79
CA PRO A 730 40.37 -23.96 -19.91
C PRO A 730 41.37 -24.50 -18.90
N LEU A 731 40.92 -24.75 -17.67
CA LEU A 731 41.74 -25.41 -16.67
C LEU A 731 42.14 -26.79 -17.18
N THR A 732 43.39 -27.16 -16.93
CA THR A 732 43.94 -28.47 -17.26
C THR A 732 44.41 -29.19 -16.00
N ALA A 733 44.67 -30.48 -16.10
CA ALA A 733 45.21 -31.25 -14.99
C ALA A 733 46.56 -30.71 -14.46
N LYS A 734 47.31 -29.93 -15.25
CA LYS A 734 48.57 -29.30 -14.80
C LYS A 734 48.33 -28.10 -13.89
N ASP A 735 47.18 -27.45 -14.05
CA ASP A 735 46.81 -26.25 -13.29
C ASP A 735 46.27 -26.61 -11.91
N CYS A 736 45.72 -27.81 -11.75
CA CYS A 736 45.17 -28.33 -10.50
C CYS A 736 46.14 -29.30 -9.82
N LYS A 737 46.59 -28.98 -8.61
CA LYS A 737 47.49 -29.83 -7.80
C LYS A 737 46.76 -30.29 -6.53
N PRO A 738 46.20 -31.52 -6.52
CA PRO A 738 45.44 -32.06 -5.40
C PRO A 738 46.22 -32.08 -4.08
#